data_AF-A0A2E8DH48-F1
#
_entry.id   AF-A0A2E8DH48-F1
#
_cell.length_a   1.000
_cell.length_b   1.000
_cell.length_c   1.000
_cell.angle_alpha   90.00
_cell.angle_beta   90.00
_cell.angle_gamma   90.00
#
_symmetry.space_group_name_H-M   'P 1'
#
loop_
_entity.id
_entity.type
_entity.pdbx_description
1 polymer ?
#
loop_
_entity_poly.entity_id
_entity_poly.type
_entity_poly.pdbx_seq_one_letter_code
_entity_poly.pdbx_strand_id
1 'polypeptide(L)'
;MDMQFLTDPWAWWIQPFTDSSTMQRALLAGLLAVLATSVIGTWVVLRGMTFLGDALAHGVLPGIALAYLLGGNAMLGALLAALVMVVGINVVRSHSPLPDDVSIGLLFVAMLSLSVVIVSSATSLGEDDLNRLLFGSVAEVDPGDLWRQALAVLVTLAGAVAFHRAFLVLTFDETQAAPAGAATPTRQPRAHGPSGSVDCRRVRGGRKPPRIRIPGCTTGHGNPHGQEGAHRDAHGCRNGVPRRGHGPAGQPPLGFGNRSDDGPRVGHHLLHRDDRPCVGRVGVSVPAFKRIGEQPMPHSVRAVIARAKGEPVSIETIEVPDPGPGEVLVGIQACGVCHTDLHYREGAINDEFPFLLGHEAAGIVEETGEGVTNVTPGDFVILNWRAVCGQCRSCRRSRPWNCFETHNATQKMTLDGQPLSPALGIGAFAEKTLVAAGQATKVDPAARPEAAGLIGCGVMAGLGAAMNTGQVGRGDSVAVFGCGGVGNAAIEGSRLAGAHTIIAVDIDPRKLELAREFGATHTVDSSEEDPVEAIRAMTGGNGVDVAIEAVGLPATYEQAFYSRDLAGTVVLVGVPNPEAKVELPMIEVFGRGGTLKSSWYGDCLPSRDFPMLIDLYLQGRLDLDRFVSETIDLDQVEEAFEKMERGEVLRSVVVL
;
A
#
# COMPACT_ATOMS: atom_id res chain seq x y z
N MET A 1 14.04 61.76 -20.51
CA MET A 1 13.67 60.56 -19.76
C MET A 1 14.04 60.85 -18.32
N ASP A 2 13.10 61.41 -17.57
CA ASP A 2 13.41 62.07 -16.30
C ASP A 2 13.75 61.07 -15.20
N MET A 3 14.75 61.42 -14.38
CA MET A 3 15.28 60.57 -13.31
C MET A 3 14.36 60.48 -12.08
N GLN A 4 13.06 60.76 -12.22
CA GLN A 4 12.07 60.79 -11.13
C GLN A 4 12.01 59.46 -10.35
N PHE A 5 12.22 58.33 -11.03
CA PHE A 5 12.30 57.00 -10.41
C PHE A 5 13.37 56.89 -9.31
N LEU A 6 14.46 57.66 -9.38
CA LEU A 6 15.55 57.63 -8.39
C LEU A 6 15.29 58.55 -7.19
N THR A 7 14.38 59.53 -7.32
CA THR A 7 14.05 60.50 -6.26
C THR A 7 12.78 60.12 -5.50
N ASP A 8 11.79 59.56 -6.19
CA ASP A 8 10.61 58.96 -5.57
C ASP A 8 10.15 57.75 -6.42
N PRO A 9 10.64 56.54 -6.10
CA PRO A 9 10.23 55.33 -6.79
C PRO A 9 8.74 55.06 -6.69
N TRP A 10 8.10 55.43 -5.56
CA TRP A 10 6.68 55.18 -5.33
C TRP A 10 5.82 56.09 -6.20
N ALA A 11 6.16 57.37 -6.31
CA ALA A 11 5.49 58.26 -7.25
C ALA A 11 5.59 57.73 -8.68
N TRP A 12 6.77 57.30 -9.15
CA TRP A 12 6.93 56.77 -10.50
C TRP A 12 6.08 55.51 -10.76
N TRP A 13 5.98 54.59 -9.79
CA TRP A 13 5.16 53.39 -9.90
C TRP A 13 3.65 53.66 -9.83
N ILE A 14 3.23 54.66 -9.05
CA ILE A 14 1.81 54.95 -8.77
C ILE A 14 1.23 55.94 -9.78
N GLN A 15 2.02 56.89 -10.30
CA GLN A 15 1.57 57.97 -11.17
C GLN A 15 0.75 57.50 -12.39
N PRO A 16 1.10 56.42 -13.12
CA PRO A 16 0.28 55.93 -14.22
C PRO A 16 -1.15 55.61 -13.79
N PHE A 17 -1.36 55.16 -12.55
CA PHE A 17 -2.66 54.81 -11.99
C PHE A 17 -3.36 55.96 -11.26
N THR A 18 -2.72 57.11 -11.00
CA THR A 18 -3.39 58.32 -10.51
C THR A 18 -3.81 59.25 -11.64
N ASP A 19 -2.97 59.35 -12.68
CA ASP A 19 -3.08 60.41 -13.69
C ASP A 19 -3.80 59.94 -14.96
N SER A 20 -3.83 58.63 -15.24
CA SER A 20 -4.51 58.06 -16.42
C SER A 20 -5.78 57.27 -16.04
N SER A 21 -6.93 57.81 -16.43
CA SER A 21 -8.23 57.12 -16.31
C SER A 21 -8.29 55.82 -17.11
N THR A 22 -7.47 55.64 -18.14
CA THR A 22 -7.33 54.37 -18.87
C THR A 22 -6.60 53.33 -18.04
N MET A 23 -5.49 53.69 -17.37
CA MET A 23 -4.77 52.78 -16.49
C MET A 23 -5.56 52.43 -15.22
N GLN A 24 -6.34 53.37 -14.69
CA GLN A 24 -7.30 53.10 -13.61
C GLN A 24 -8.34 52.04 -14.01
N ARG A 25 -8.89 52.16 -15.22
CA ARG A 25 -9.85 51.19 -15.76
C ARG A 25 -9.20 49.83 -16.04
N ALA A 26 -7.98 49.80 -16.58
CA ALA A 26 -7.21 48.57 -16.75
C ALA A 26 -6.88 47.87 -15.42
N LEU A 27 -6.49 48.63 -14.39
CA LEU A 27 -6.24 48.11 -13.05
C LEU A 27 -7.52 47.52 -12.43
N LEU A 28 -8.66 48.22 -12.55
CA LEU A 28 -9.94 47.72 -12.04
C LEU A 28 -10.40 46.46 -12.77
N ALA A 29 -10.20 46.37 -14.09
CA ALA A 29 -10.47 45.17 -14.88
C ALA A 29 -9.60 43.99 -14.42
N GLY A 30 -8.31 44.23 -14.17
CA GLY A 30 -7.39 43.23 -13.63
C GLY A 30 -7.82 42.73 -12.24
N LEU A 31 -8.21 43.64 -11.33
CA LEU A 31 -8.69 43.28 -10.00
C LEU A 31 -10.00 42.47 -10.04
N LEU A 32 -10.93 42.82 -10.93
CA LEU A 32 -12.16 42.05 -11.16
C LEU A 32 -11.86 40.64 -11.69
N ALA A 33 -10.94 40.53 -12.66
CA ALA A 33 -10.50 39.23 -13.19
C ALA A 33 -9.86 38.37 -12.09
N VAL A 34 -8.92 38.91 -11.32
CA VAL A 34 -8.26 38.21 -10.19
C VAL A 34 -9.28 37.75 -9.15
N LEU A 35 -10.31 38.54 -8.85
CA LEU A 35 -11.35 38.15 -7.89
C LEU A 35 -12.15 36.93 -8.38
N ALA A 36 -12.56 36.89 -9.65
CA ALA A 36 -13.24 35.73 -10.22
C ALA A 36 -12.33 34.50 -10.33
N THR A 37 -11.10 34.65 -10.85
CA THR A 37 -10.19 33.52 -11.06
C THR A 37 -9.68 32.94 -9.75
N SER A 38 -9.50 33.74 -8.71
CA SER A 38 -9.10 33.24 -7.37
C SER A 38 -10.20 32.37 -6.75
N VAL A 39 -11.48 32.78 -6.87
CA VAL A 39 -12.63 32.03 -6.33
C VAL A 39 -12.86 30.74 -7.11
N ILE A 40 -12.82 30.79 -8.45
CA ILE A 40 -12.95 29.60 -9.29
C ILE A 40 -11.74 28.67 -9.11
N GLY A 41 -10.52 29.20 -9.13
CA GLY A 41 -9.29 28.41 -8.99
C GLY A 41 -9.23 27.67 -7.64
N THR A 42 -9.55 28.36 -6.55
CA THR A 42 -9.67 27.73 -5.22
C THR A 42 -10.75 26.64 -5.20
N TRP A 43 -11.89 26.86 -5.87
CA TRP A 43 -12.96 25.86 -5.99
C TRP A 43 -12.53 24.62 -6.78
N VAL A 44 -11.81 24.80 -7.89
CA VAL A 44 -11.27 23.70 -8.72
C VAL A 44 -10.23 22.88 -7.94
N VAL A 45 -9.28 23.55 -7.27
CA VAL A 45 -8.22 22.92 -6.47
C VAL A 45 -8.79 22.12 -5.30
N LEU A 46 -9.70 22.70 -4.50
CA LEU A 46 -10.31 22.03 -3.34
C LEU A 46 -11.17 20.82 -3.69
N ARG A 47 -11.52 20.64 -4.98
CA ARG A 47 -12.26 19.47 -5.49
C ARG A 47 -11.37 18.41 -6.14
N GLY A 48 -10.05 18.60 -6.15
CA GLY A 48 -9.12 17.73 -6.87
C GLY A 48 -9.30 17.78 -8.39
N MET A 49 -10.00 18.80 -8.93
CA MET A 49 -10.32 18.91 -10.36
C MET A 49 -9.34 19.81 -11.11
N THR A 50 -8.10 19.96 -10.62
CA THR A 50 -7.08 20.91 -11.13
C THR A 50 -6.97 20.88 -12.66
N PHE A 51 -6.89 19.69 -13.26
CA PHE A 51 -6.81 19.52 -14.71
C PHE A 51 -8.07 19.95 -15.48
N LEU A 52 -9.25 19.94 -14.86
CA LEU A 52 -10.50 20.36 -15.51
C LEU A 52 -10.55 21.88 -15.73
N GLY A 53 -9.99 22.66 -14.80
CA GLY A 53 -9.90 24.12 -14.93
C GLY A 53 -9.07 24.53 -16.16
N ASP A 54 -7.87 23.99 -16.27
CA ASP A 54 -6.96 24.24 -17.40
C ASP A 54 -7.53 23.68 -18.71
N ALA A 55 -8.13 22.49 -18.68
CA ALA A 55 -8.77 21.90 -19.85
C ALA A 55 -9.89 22.77 -20.42
N LEU A 56 -10.74 23.35 -19.57
CA LEU A 56 -11.82 24.26 -20.00
C LEU A 56 -11.28 25.61 -20.48
N ALA A 57 -10.26 26.17 -19.81
CA ALA A 57 -9.66 27.46 -20.18
C ALA A 57 -9.04 27.44 -21.59
N HIS A 58 -8.43 26.33 -22.00
CA HIS A 58 -7.86 26.17 -23.33
C HIS A 58 -8.87 25.58 -24.35
N GLY A 59 -9.81 24.76 -23.88
CA GLY A 59 -10.85 24.14 -24.72
C GLY A 59 -11.83 25.13 -25.36
N VAL A 60 -11.89 26.39 -24.90
CA VAL A 60 -12.71 27.46 -25.51
C VAL A 60 -12.02 28.19 -26.68
N LEU A 61 -10.69 28.10 -26.79
CA LEU A 61 -9.91 28.77 -27.83
C LEU A 61 -10.33 28.46 -29.28
N PRO A 62 -10.69 27.22 -29.68
CA PRO A 62 -11.06 26.95 -31.07
C PRO A 62 -12.43 27.54 -31.41
N GLY A 63 -13.32 27.64 -30.42
CA GLY A 63 -14.62 28.32 -30.57
C GLY A 63 -14.47 29.83 -30.71
N ILE A 64 -13.56 30.45 -29.95
CA ILE A 64 -13.22 31.88 -30.08
C ILE A 64 -12.63 32.16 -31.46
N ALA A 65 -11.62 31.40 -31.88
CA ALA A 65 -10.97 31.55 -33.18
C ALA A 65 -11.97 31.36 -34.34
N LEU A 66 -12.79 30.30 -34.29
CA LEU A 66 -13.81 30.05 -35.32
C LEU A 66 -14.88 31.14 -35.38
N ALA A 67 -15.35 31.62 -34.22
CA ALA A 67 -16.30 32.74 -34.19
C ALA A 67 -15.70 34.01 -34.79
N TYR A 68 -14.44 34.31 -34.52
CA TYR A 68 -13.75 35.47 -35.10
C TYR A 68 -13.64 35.36 -36.63
N LEU A 69 -13.21 34.21 -37.16
CA LEU A 69 -13.10 33.97 -38.61
C LEU A 69 -14.44 34.04 -39.35
N LEU A 70 -15.54 33.71 -38.66
CA LEU A 70 -16.90 33.81 -39.21
C LEU A 70 -17.55 35.19 -39.00
N GLY A 71 -16.83 36.18 -38.46
CA GLY A 71 -17.38 37.50 -38.12
C GLY A 71 -18.45 37.47 -37.01
N GLY A 72 -18.47 36.39 -36.22
CA GLY A 72 -19.40 36.15 -35.13
C GLY A 72 -18.90 36.64 -33.78
N ASN A 73 -19.76 36.51 -32.76
CA ASN A 73 -19.42 36.95 -31.41
C ASN A 73 -18.49 35.92 -30.71
N ALA A 74 -17.28 36.35 -30.35
CA ALA A 74 -16.26 35.51 -29.71
C ALA A 74 -16.74 34.84 -28.39
N MET A 75 -17.56 35.54 -27.60
CA MET A 75 -18.11 34.98 -26.34
C MET A 75 -19.13 33.87 -26.61
N LEU A 76 -19.91 33.97 -27.70
CA LEU A 76 -20.79 32.88 -28.14
C LEU A 76 -19.97 31.67 -28.61
N GLY A 77 -18.88 31.91 -29.35
CA GLY A 77 -17.92 30.87 -29.76
C GLY A 77 -17.30 30.14 -28.58
N ALA A 78 -16.84 30.88 -27.56
CA ALA A 78 -16.30 30.33 -26.32
C ALA A 78 -17.33 29.44 -25.60
N LEU A 79 -18.57 29.92 -25.45
CA LEU A 79 -19.65 29.17 -24.77
C LEU A 79 -20.00 27.86 -25.50
N LEU A 80 -20.03 27.88 -26.84
CA LEU A 80 -20.30 26.68 -27.64
C LEU A 80 -19.16 25.66 -27.51
N ALA A 81 -17.90 26.10 -27.56
CA ALA A 81 -16.75 25.21 -27.37
C ALA A 81 -16.66 24.66 -25.93
N ALA A 82 -16.97 25.47 -24.91
CA ALA A 82 -17.10 24.99 -23.53
C ALA A 82 -18.18 23.90 -23.39
N LEU A 83 -19.33 24.06 -24.05
CA LEU A 83 -20.39 23.06 -24.04
C LEU A 83 -19.96 21.76 -24.73
N VAL A 84 -19.28 21.87 -25.89
CA VAL A 84 -18.69 20.70 -26.59
C VAL A 84 -17.67 19.98 -25.71
N MET A 85 -16.81 20.72 -24.99
CA MET A 85 -15.86 20.14 -24.04
C MET A 85 -16.55 19.39 -22.90
N VAL A 86 -17.53 20.01 -22.23
CA VAL A 86 -18.26 19.37 -21.11
C VAL A 86 -19.01 18.11 -21.57
N VAL A 87 -19.68 18.16 -22.73
CA VAL A 87 -20.35 16.99 -23.31
C VAL A 87 -19.33 15.93 -23.73
N GLY A 88 -18.23 16.32 -24.36
CA GLY A 88 -17.15 15.41 -24.77
C GLY A 88 -16.54 14.66 -23.59
N ILE A 89 -16.19 15.36 -22.50
CA ILE A 89 -15.65 14.75 -21.27
C ILE A 89 -16.67 13.74 -20.71
N ASN A 90 -17.95 14.10 -20.63
CA ASN A 90 -18.98 13.20 -20.12
C ASN A 90 -19.23 11.99 -21.03
N VAL A 91 -19.13 12.14 -22.36
CA VAL A 91 -19.26 11.05 -23.33
C VAL A 91 -18.07 10.09 -23.23
N VAL A 92 -16.84 10.60 -23.22
CA VAL A 92 -15.63 9.77 -23.05
C VAL A 92 -15.68 9.04 -21.72
N ARG A 93 -15.98 9.74 -20.61
CA ARG A 93 -16.12 9.15 -19.27
C ARG A 93 -17.17 8.04 -19.18
N SER A 94 -18.27 8.15 -19.93
CA SER A 94 -19.36 7.15 -19.92
C SER A 94 -19.12 5.96 -20.87
N HIS A 95 -18.14 6.02 -21.76
CA HIS A 95 -17.88 5.00 -22.79
C HIS A 95 -16.43 4.49 -22.84
N SER A 96 -15.55 4.98 -21.96
CA SER A 96 -14.12 4.64 -21.92
C SER A 96 -13.73 4.07 -20.55
N PRO A 97 -12.83 3.06 -20.50
CA PRO A 97 -12.26 2.56 -19.25
C PRO A 97 -11.09 3.42 -18.73
N LEU A 98 -10.76 4.54 -19.39
CA LEU A 98 -9.64 5.40 -19.01
C LEU A 98 -9.94 6.19 -17.71
N PRO A 99 -8.91 6.47 -16.89
CA PRO A 99 -9.04 7.39 -15.75
C PRO A 99 -9.58 8.76 -16.18
N ASP A 100 -10.26 9.44 -15.26
CA ASP A 100 -10.89 10.75 -15.51
C ASP A 100 -9.87 11.79 -16.02
N ASP A 101 -8.68 11.87 -15.40
CA ASP A 101 -7.62 12.80 -15.79
C ASP A 101 -7.09 12.55 -17.21
N VAL A 102 -6.97 11.28 -17.62
CA VAL A 102 -6.52 10.90 -18.97
C VAL A 102 -7.58 11.26 -20.01
N SER A 103 -8.86 11.07 -19.68
CA SER A 103 -9.98 11.44 -20.54
C SER A 103 -10.07 12.96 -20.74
N ILE A 104 -9.83 13.75 -19.68
CA ILE A 104 -9.77 15.21 -19.73
C ILE A 104 -8.56 15.67 -20.55
N GLY A 105 -7.38 15.09 -20.31
CA GLY A 105 -6.14 15.41 -21.02
C GLY A 105 -6.21 15.16 -22.53
N LEU A 106 -6.82 14.05 -22.96
CA LEU A 106 -6.98 13.73 -24.38
C LEU A 106 -7.84 14.77 -25.13
N LEU A 107 -8.97 15.18 -24.52
CA LEU A 107 -9.86 16.20 -25.09
C LEU A 107 -9.21 17.59 -25.11
N PHE A 108 -8.46 17.94 -24.06
CA PHE A 108 -7.65 19.16 -24.00
C PHE A 108 -6.65 19.22 -25.17
N VAL A 109 -5.82 18.19 -25.37
CA VAL A 109 -4.83 18.18 -26.46
C VAL A 109 -5.52 18.28 -27.82
N ALA A 110 -6.60 17.53 -28.05
CA ALA A 110 -7.35 17.58 -29.31
C ALA A 110 -7.91 18.99 -29.62
N MET A 111 -8.43 19.69 -28.63
CA MET A 111 -9.04 21.02 -28.81
C MET A 111 -7.99 22.13 -28.89
N LEU A 112 -6.89 22.03 -28.16
CA LEU A 112 -5.74 22.92 -28.33
C LEU A 112 -5.14 22.76 -29.73
N SER A 113 -4.95 21.52 -30.21
CA SER A 113 -4.49 21.25 -31.58
C SER A 113 -5.46 21.79 -32.63
N LEU A 114 -6.77 21.62 -32.45
CA LEU A 114 -7.76 22.23 -33.36
C LEU A 114 -7.66 23.76 -33.38
N SER A 115 -7.41 24.39 -32.24
CA SER A 115 -7.22 25.85 -32.15
C SER A 115 -6.03 26.31 -33.00
N VAL A 116 -4.89 25.63 -32.86
CA VAL A 116 -3.68 25.92 -33.63
C VAL A 116 -3.90 25.70 -35.12
N VAL A 117 -4.62 24.63 -35.52
CA VAL A 117 -4.98 24.39 -36.94
C VAL A 117 -5.90 25.48 -37.48
N ILE A 118 -6.95 25.88 -36.75
CA ILE A 118 -7.86 26.96 -37.17
C ILE A 118 -7.09 28.28 -37.35
N VAL A 119 -6.29 28.68 -36.37
CA VAL A 119 -5.51 29.93 -36.43
C VAL A 119 -4.43 29.89 -37.52
N SER A 120 -3.70 28.78 -37.68
CA SER A 120 -2.68 28.67 -38.74
C SER A 120 -3.25 28.55 -40.15
N SER A 121 -4.49 28.07 -40.30
CA SER A 121 -5.20 28.04 -41.59
C SER A 121 -5.74 29.42 -42.02
N ALA A 122 -5.80 30.38 -41.10
CA ALA A 122 -6.35 31.70 -41.34
C ALA A 122 -5.36 32.63 -42.06
N THR A 123 -5.24 32.45 -43.38
CA THR A 123 -4.39 33.26 -44.27
C THR A 123 -4.83 34.74 -44.42
N SER A 124 -5.84 35.18 -43.68
CA SER A 124 -6.45 36.51 -43.75
C SER A 124 -6.33 37.34 -42.47
N LEU A 125 -5.66 36.86 -41.41
CA LEU A 125 -5.43 37.63 -40.19
C LEU A 125 -4.18 38.52 -40.35
N GLY A 126 -4.36 39.84 -40.35
CA GLY A 126 -3.24 40.77 -40.20
C GLY A 126 -2.64 40.72 -38.79
N GLU A 127 -1.40 41.19 -38.61
CA GLU A 127 -0.75 41.24 -37.28
C GLU A 127 -1.59 42.02 -36.26
N ASP A 128 -2.25 43.11 -36.68
CA ASP A 128 -3.15 43.90 -35.83
C ASP A 128 -4.40 43.13 -35.38
N ASP A 129 -4.96 42.27 -36.24
CA ASP A 129 -6.15 41.47 -35.93
C ASP A 129 -5.79 40.30 -35.01
N LEU A 130 -4.63 39.67 -35.21
CA LEU A 130 -4.11 38.65 -34.29
C LEU A 130 -3.78 39.24 -32.91
N ASN A 131 -3.16 40.42 -32.85
CA ASN A 131 -2.89 41.10 -31.60
C ASN A 131 -4.19 41.49 -30.87
N ARG A 132 -5.20 41.99 -31.59
CA ARG A 132 -6.54 42.27 -31.03
C ARG A 132 -7.29 41.00 -30.58
N LEU A 133 -7.09 39.88 -31.26
CA LEU A 133 -7.69 38.59 -30.88
C LEU A 133 -7.04 37.99 -29.63
N LEU A 134 -5.72 38.10 -29.48
CA LEU A 134 -4.96 37.50 -28.37
C LEU A 134 -4.91 38.39 -27.12
N PHE A 135 -4.80 39.71 -27.29
CA PHE A 135 -4.55 40.66 -26.20
C PHE A 135 -5.61 41.76 -26.05
N GLY A 136 -6.58 41.84 -26.98
CA GLY A 136 -7.56 42.93 -27.03
C GLY A 136 -6.92 44.29 -27.37
N SER A 137 -7.70 45.37 -27.27
CA SER A 137 -7.19 46.74 -27.31
C SER A 137 -6.73 47.18 -25.92
N VAL A 138 -5.52 46.79 -25.52
CA VAL A 138 -4.91 47.11 -24.21
C VAL A 138 -4.94 48.61 -23.86
N ALA A 139 -5.02 49.49 -24.87
CA ALA A 139 -5.10 50.94 -24.72
C ALA A 139 -6.51 51.51 -24.41
N GLU A 140 -7.57 50.73 -24.53
CA GLU A 140 -8.96 51.21 -24.37
C GLU A 140 -9.82 50.20 -23.60
N VAL A 141 -9.81 50.27 -22.27
CA VAL A 141 -10.83 49.61 -21.43
C VAL A 141 -12.02 50.56 -21.28
N ASP A 142 -13.11 50.25 -22.00
CA ASP A 142 -14.34 51.03 -21.94
C ASP A 142 -15.12 50.77 -20.62
N PRO A 143 -15.86 51.75 -20.06
CA PRO A 143 -16.70 51.49 -18.88
C PRO A 143 -17.76 50.40 -19.11
N GLY A 144 -18.17 50.15 -20.36
CA GLY A 144 -19.03 49.04 -20.72
C GLY A 144 -18.38 47.66 -20.50
N ASP A 145 -17.07 47.53 -20.69
CA ASP A 145 -16.34 46.28 -20.42
C ASP A 145 -16.19 46.02 -18.93
N LEU A 146 -15.89 47.07 -18.16
CA LEU A 146 -15.88 46.99 -16.70
C LEU A 146 -17.24 46.57 -16.13
N TRP A 147 -18.34 47.08 -16.68
CA TRP A 147 -19.68 46.66 -16.26
C TRP A 147 -19.97 45.20 -16.61
N ARG A 148 -19.58 44.74 -17.81
CA ARG A 148 -19.68 43.32 -18.22
C ARG A 148 -18.86 42.40 -17.32
N GLN A 149 -17.62 42.77 -16.99
CA GLN A 149 -16.75 42.02 -16.08
C GLN A 149 -17.29 42.01 -14.65
N ALA A 150 -17.72 43.15 -14.11
CA ALA A 150 -18.31 43.24 -12.78
C ALA A 150 -19.58 42.36 -12.66
N LEU A 151 -20.43 42.33 -13.69
CA LEU A 151 -21.58 41.44 -13.75
C LEU A 151 -21.17 39.96 -13.78
N ALA A 152 -20.16 39.59 -14.58
CA ALA A 152 -19.64 38.21 -14.62
C ALA A 152 -19.04 37.75 -13.28
N VAL A 153 -18.30 38.64 -12.59
CA VAL A 153 -17.80 38.42 -11.23
C VAL A 153 -18.96 38.22 -10.26
N LEU A 154 -19.98 39.09 -10.29
CA LEU A 154 -21.15 38.97 -9.41
C LEU A 154 -21.93 37.68 -9.64
N VAL A 155 -22.14 37.26 -10.89
CA VAL A 155 -22.77 35.96 -11.23
C VAL A 155 -21.92 34.79 -10.73
N THR A 156 -20.59 34.86 -10.86
CA THR A 156 -19.66 33.84 -10.35
C THR A 156 -19.72 33.71 -8.83
N LEU A 157 -19.66 34.83 -8.11
CA LEU A 157 -19.76 34.87 -6.65
C LEU A 157 -21.14 34.41 -6.16
N ALA A 158 -22.22 34.86 -6.82
CA ALA A 158 -23.58 34.43 -6.51
C ALA A 158 -23.76 32.92 -6.74
N GLY A 159 -23.16 32.35 -7.78
CA GLY A 159 -23.09 30.91 -8.01
C GLY A 159 -22.36 30.17 -6.89
N ALA A 160 -21.17 30.64 -6.51
CA ALA A 160 -20.38 30.05 -5.42
C ALA A 160 -21.15 30.06 -4.08
N VAL A 161 -21.89 31.13 -3.78
CA VAL A 161 -22.76 31.23 -2.59
C VAL A 161 -24.00 30.35 -2.70
N ALA A 162 -24.70 30.35 -3.84
CA ALA A 162 -25.91 29.54 -4.05
C ALA A 162 -25.63 28.03 -3.95
N PHE A 163 -24.47 27.59 -4.44
CA PHE A 163 -24.02 26.19 -4.37
C PHE A 163 -23.13 25.89 -3.15
N HIS A 164 -23.02 26.81 -2.17
CA HIS A 164 -22.13 26.66 -1.01
C HIS A 164 -22.39 25.41 -0.14
N ARG A 165 -23.64 24.90 -0.09
CA ARG A 165 -23.90 23.61 0.60
C ARG A 165 -23.35 22.41 -0.17
N ALA A 166 -23.42 22.41 -1.49
CA ALA A 166 -22.75 21.41 -2.32
C ALA A 166 -21.23 21.58 -2.29
N PHE A 167 -20.74 22.80 -2.07
CA PHE A 167 -19.32 23.08 -1.84
C PHE A 167 -18.82 22.38 -0.57
N LEU A 168 -19.39 22.69 0.61
CA LEU A 168 -18.97 22.12 1.90
C LEU A 168 -18.96 20.58 1.96
N VAL A 169 -20.01 19.93 1.44
CA VAL A 169 -20.20 18.45 1.48
C VAL A 169 -19.17 17.69 0.64
N LEU A 170 -18.40 18.38 -0.20
CA LEU A 170 -17.42 17.78 -1.12
C LEU A 170 -16.01 18.37 -0.99
N THR A 171 -15.80 19.32 -0.07
CA THR A 171 -14.46 19.80 0.33
C THR A 171 -14.02 19.26 1.69
N PHE A 172 -14.94 18.64 2.44
CA PHE A 172 -14.64 17.91 3.67
C PHE A 172 -15.10 16.46 3.52
N ASP A 173 -14.14 15.55 3.71
CA ASP A 173 -14.37 14.12 3.77
C ASP A 173 -15.18 13.77 5.04
N GLU A 174 -16.33 13.11 4.88
CA GLU A 174 -17.17 12.69 6.02
C GLU A 174 -16.40 11.75 6.99
N THR A 175 -15.36 11.05 6.51
CA THR A 175 -14.52 10.20 7.37
C THR A 175 -13.55 10.99 8.25
N GLN A 176 -13.18 12.22 7.86
CA GLN A 176 -12.28 13.09 8.65
C GLN A 176 -13.03 14.06 9.58
N ALA A 177 -14.34 14.23 9.41
CA ALA A 177 -15.17 15.09 10.28
C ALA A 177 -15.55 14.43 11.63
N ALA A 178 -15.28 13.13 11.81
CA ALA A 178 -15.66 12.34 12.98
C ALA A 178 -15.16 12.81 14.37
N PRO A 179 -14.06 13.60 14.54
CA PRO A 179 -13.66 14.08 15.86
C PRO A 179 -14.50 15.24 16.42
N ALA A 180 -15.35 15.88 15.62
CA ALA A 180 -15.91 17.20 15.92
C ALA A 180 -17.41 17.21 16.31
N GLY A 181 -17.91 16.15 16.97
CA GLY A 181 -19.13 16.18 17.80
C GLY A 181 -20.48 16.54 17.14
N ALA A 182 -20.54 16.70 15.82
CA ALA A 182 -21.74 17.15 15.11
C ALA A 182 -22.70 15.98 14.78
N ALA A 183 -23.67 15.74 15.67
CA ALA A 183 -24.72 14.76 15.45
C ALA A 183 -25.53 15.08 14.17
N THR A 184 -25.48 14.18 13.18
CA THR A 184 -26.17 14.32 11.89
C THR A 184 -27.20 13.19 11.74
N PRO A 185 -28.45 13.47 11.32
CA PRO A 185 -29.56 12.51 11.45
C PRO A 185 -29.47 11.34 10.47
N THR A 186 -29.91 10.17 10.95
CA THR A 186 -29.87 8.89 10.23
C THR A 186 -30.68 8.91 8.93
N ARG A 187 -30.01 8.62 7.81
CA ARG A 187 -30.65 8.33 6.52
C ARG A 187 -30.55 6.83 6.26
N GLN A 188 -31.68 6.13 6.26
CA GLN A 188 -31.71 4.68 6.02
C GLN A 188 -31.09 4.31 4.66
N PRO A 189 -30.19 3.33 4.59
CA PRO A 189 -29.72 2.79 3.31
C PRO A 189 -30.87 2.05 2.62
N ARG A 190 -31.03 2.25 1.31
CA ARG A 190 -31.92 1.43 0.48
C ARG A 190 -31.34 0.03 0.39
N ALA A 191 -32.15 -1.00 0.68
CA ALA A 191 -31.72 -2.38 0.57
C ALA A 191 -31.38 -2.74 -0.89
N HIS A 192 -30.11 -3.05 -1.15
CA HIS A 192 -29.73 -3.81 -2.32
C HIS A 192 -30.04 -5.30 -2.05
N GLY A 193 -30.88 -5.89 -2.90
CA GLY A 193 -31.25 -7.30 -2.80
C GLY A 193 -30.07 -8.22 -3.15
N PRO A 194 -30.01 -9.45 -2.59
CA PRO A 194 -28.87 -10.34 -2.75
C PRO A 194 -28.78 -10.90 -4.18
N SER A 195 -27.57 -10.85 -4.74
CA SER A 195 -27.22 -11.57 -5.96
C SER A 195 -27.17 -13.08 -5.68
N GLY A 196 -28.24 -13.79 -6.05
CA GLY A 196 -28.37 -15.23 -5.83
C GLY A 196 -27.38 -16.04 -6.67
N SER A 197 -26.66 -16.94 -6.01
CA SER A 197 -25.92 -18.03 -6.65
C SER A 197 -26.88 -19.00 -7.36
N VAL A 198 -26.41 -19.60 -8.46
CA VAL A 198 -27.17 -20.61 -9.20
C VAL A 198 -26.75 -22.00 -8.72
N ASP A 199 -27.69 -22.74 -8.11
CA ASP A 199 -27.65 -24.19 -8.09
C ASP A 199 -29.05 -24.79 -8.40
N CYS A 200 -29.05 -25.95 -9.02
CA CYS A 200 -30.19 -26.55 -9.69
C CYS A 200 -30.93 -27.58 -8.83
N ARG A 201 -32.23 -27.36 -8.53
CA ARG A 201 -33.23 -28.47 -8.41
C ARG A 201 -34.72 -28.03 -8.40
N ARG A 202 -35.31 -27.99 -9.60
CA ARG A 202 -36.57 -28.66 -9.99
C ARG A 202 -37.71 -28.83 -8.93
N VAL A 203 -38.75 -27.98 -8.97
CA VAL A 203 -40.15 -28.36 -8.67
C VAL A 203 -41.13 -27.72 -9.67
N ARG A 204 -42.26 -28.39 -9.96
CA ARG A 204 -43.31 -28.02 -10.93
C ARG A 204 -44.36 -27.07 -10.32
N GLY A 205 -45.05 -26.26 -11.14
CA GLY A 205 -46.35 -25.67 -10.75
C GLY A 205 -46.78 -24.43 -11.55
N GLY A 206 -47.52 -24.62 -12.66
CA GLY A 206 -47.85 -23.52 -13.58
C GLY A 206 -49.01 -22.59 -13.19
N ARG A 207 -49.05 -21.41 -13.83
CA ARG A 207 -50.19 -20.85 -14.61
C ARG A 207 -49.80 -19.48 -15.21
N LYS A 208 -50.18 -19.22 -16.47
CA LYS A 208 -50.07 -17.91 -17.15
C LYS A 208 -51.27 -17.00 -16.77
N PRO A 209 -51.15 -15.67 -16.86
CA PRO A 209 -51.62 -14.94 -18.06
C PRO A 209 -50.73 -13.71 -18.40
N PRO A 210 -51.17 -12.75 -19.25
CA PRO A 210 -51.32 -12.88 -20.69
C PRO A 210 -50.33 -11.99 -21.48
N ARG A 211 -50.20 -12.24 -22.80
CA ARG A 211 -49.41 -11.39 -23.71
C ARG A 211 -50.24 -10.22 -24.25
N ILE A 212 -49.62 -9.05 -24.37
CA ILE A 212 -50.04 -7.99 -25.30
C ILE A 212 -49.02 -7.94 -26.46
N ARG A 213 -49.51 -8.09 -27.69
CA ARG A 213 -48.82 -7.70 -28.95
C ARG A 213 -49.14 -6.21 -29.22
N ILE A 214 -48.34 -5.47 -30.00
CA ILE A 214 -48.48 -5.24 -31.47
C ILE A 214 -47.06 -4.83 -32.04
N PRO A 215 -46.80 -4.43 -33.31
CA PRO A 215 -46.04 -5.30 -34.23
C PRO A 215 -44.84 -4.67 -35.01
N GLY A 216 -44.17 -5.51 -35.80
CA GLY A 216 -43.50 -5.13 -37.07
C GLY A 216 -41.99 -4.82 -36.94
N CYS A 217 -41.12 -5.21 -37.86
CA CYS A 217 -41.32 -5.89 -39.15
C CYS A 217 -40.24 -6.95 -39.41
N THR A 218 -40.59 -8.01 -40.15
CA THR A 218 -39.71 -9.13 -40.52
C THR A 218 -39.37 -9.12 -42.01
N THR A 219 -38.12 -9.36 -42.37
CA THR A 219 -37.61 -10.06 -43.59
C THR A 219 -36.07 -10.07 -43.52
N GLY A 220 -35.31 -11.09 -43.95
CA GLY A 220 -35.70 -12.39 -44.50
C GLY A 220 -34.82 -12.80 -45.69
N HIS A 221 -33.86 -13.71 -45.46
CA HIS A 221 -33.08 -14.51 -46.45
C HIS A 221 -32.13 -13.82 -47.45
N GLY A 222 -31.02 -14.51 -47.76
CA GLY A 222 -30.18 -14.22 -48.93
C GLY A 222 -28.72 -14.73 -48.88
N ASN A 223 -28.49 -15.98 -49.29
CA ASN A 223 -27.18 -16.52 -49.74
C ASN A 223 -27.53 -17.56 -50.83
N PRO A 224 -26.90 -17.63 -52.03
CA PRO A 224 -25.55 -18.22 -52.15
C PRO A 224 -24.65 -17.85 -53.39
N HIS A 225 -23.41 -18.36 -53.38
CA HIS A 225 -22.52 -18.77 -54.51
C HIS A 225 -21.75 -17.77 -55.44
N GLY A 226 -20.50 -18.19 -55.80
CA GLY A 226 -19.62 -17.70 -56.89
C GLY A 226 -18.26 -17.14 -56.41
N GLN A 227 -17.13 -17.88 -56.44
CA GLN A 227 -16.07 -17.94 -57.50
C GLN A 227 -15.45 -16.56 -57.86
N GLU A 228 -14.13 -16.35 -58.03
CA GLU A 228 -13.02 -17.23 -58.42
C GLU A 228 -11.61 -16.61 -58.10
N GLY A 229 -10.50 -17.37 -58.27
CA GLY A 229 -9.09 -16.86 -58.27
C GLY A 229 -8.32 -17.02 -56.93
N ALA A 230 -7.32 -17.87 -56.67
CA ALA A 230 -6.30 -18.65 -57.43
C ALA A 230 -4.87 -18.05 -57.41
N HIS A 231 -4.01 -18.54 -56.50
CA HIS A 231 -2.54 -18.73 -56.55
C HIS A 231 -2.15 -19.32 -55.16
N ARG A 232 -1.64 -20.55 -54.97
CA ARG A 232 -0.31 -21.13 -55.34
C ARG A 232 0.84 -20.24 -54.85
N ASP A 233 1.82 -20.70 -54.06
CA ASP A 233 2.48 -22.02 -54.12
C ASP A 233 2.67 -22.79 -52.78
N ALA A 234 3.20 -24.01 -52.87
CA ALA A 234 3.41 -24.93 -51.76
C ALA A 234 4.77 -25.65 -51.82
N HIS A 235 5.41 -25.81 -50.65
CA HIS A 235 6.42 -26.83 -50.35
C HIS A 235 6.21 -27.31 -48.89
N GLY A 236 6.30 -28.58 -48.51
CA GLY A 236 6.42 -29.79 -49.33
C GLY A 236 7.20 -30.92 -48.65
N CYS A 237 6.49 -31.86 -47.98
CA CYS A 237 6.95 -33.22 -47.63
C CYS A 237 8.14 -33.37 -46.62
N ARG A 238 8.40 -34.49 -45.92
CA ARG A 238 7.65 -35.72 -45.53
C ARG A 238 8.51 -36.48 -44.46
N ASN A 239 7.99 -37.63 -43.98
CA ASN A 239 8.65 -38.67 -43.15
C ASN A 239 8.56 -38.41 -41.62
N GLY A 240 8.27 -39.39 -40.75
CA GLY A 240 7.85 -40.79 -40.98
C GLY A 240 7.56 -41.50 -39.65
N VAL A 241 6.59 -42.42 -39.62
CA VAL A 241 6.24 -43.27 -38.44
C VAL A 241 7.01 -44.61 -38.52
N PRO A 242 7.24 -45.38 -37.42
CA PRO A 242 6.24 -46.39 -37.01
C PRO A 242 6.17 -46.80 -35.50
N ARG A 243 4.93 -46.83 -34.98
CA ARG A 243 4.24 -47.90 -34.20
C ARG A 243 5.00 -48.87 -33.25
N ARG A 244 4.40 -49.07 -32.06
CA ARG A 244 3.82 -50.32 -31.43
C ARG A 244 3.08 -49.88 -30.14
N GLY A 245 1.95 -50.39 -29.63
CA GLY A 245 1.22 -51.69 -29.74
C GLY A 245 1.62 -52.61 -28.58
N HIS A 246 0.81 -53.12 -27.64
CA HIS A 246 -0.64 -53.36 -27.42
C HIS A 246 -1.01 -53.00 -25.93
N GLY A 247 -2.20 -53.14 -25.32
CA GLY A 247 -3.41 -53.98 -25.48
C GLY A 247 -4.30 -53.83 -24.20
N PRO A 248 -5.52 -54.40 -24.10
CA PRO A 248 -6.63 -53.70 -23.42
C PRO A 248 -7.42 -54.43 -22.29
N ALA A 249 -8.19 -53.59 -21.55
CA ALA A 249 -9.55 -53.78 -20.99
C ALA A 249 -9.93 -54.95 -20.03
N GLY A 250 -10.67 -54.61 -18.96
CA GLY A 250 -11.44 -55.57 -18.13
C GLY A 250 -12.08 -54.98 -16.85
N GLN A 251 -13.38 -54.69 -16.88
CA GLN A 251 -14.29 -54.38 -15.74
C GLN A 251 -15.60 -55.21 -15.95
N PRO A 252 -16.62 -55.21 -15.05
CA PRO A 252 -16.70 -55.19 -13.58
C PRO A 252 -17.56 -56.43 -13.12
N PRO A 253 -18.71 -56.42 -12.39
CA PRO A 253 -19.21 -55.67 -11.20
C PRO A 253 -19.93 -56.54 -10.09
N LEU A 254 -20.47 -55.87 -9.04
CA LEU A 254 -21.56 -56.28 -8.08
C LEU A 254 -21.28 -57.41 -7.05
N GLY A 255 -21.86 -57.42 -5.81
CA GLY A 255 -22.65 -56.40 -5.07
C GLY A 255 -23.40 -56.92 -3.80
N PHE A 256 -24.01 -56.00 -3.02
CA PHE A 256 -25.18 -56.11 -2.11
C PHE A 256 -25.21 -56.82 -0.70
N GLY A 257 -25.62 -56.02 0.32
CA GLY A 257 -26.69 -56.33 1.32
C GLY A 257 -26.31 -56.52 2.82
N ASN A 258 -27.19 -56.47 3.84
CA ASN A 258 -28.41 -55.65 4.15
C ASN A 258 -28.93 -55.90 5.61
N ARG A 259 -29.61 -54.93 6.28
CA ARG A 259 -30.40 -55.02 7.57
C ARG A 259 -29.62 -55.29 8.89
N SER A 260 -30.13 -55.03 10.11
CA SER A 260 -31.48 -54.72 10.70
C SER A 260 -31.44 -53.48 11.64
N ASP A 261 -32.48 -52.64 11.80
CA ASP A 261 -33.76 -52.82 12.52
C ASP A 261 -33.65 -53.26 14.00
N ASP A 262 -33.93 -52.35 14.94
CA ASP A 262 -34.64 -52.63 16.21
C ASP A 262 -35.13 -51.36 16.95
N GLY A 263 -36.42 -51.36 17.31
CA GLY A 263 -37.03 -50.60 18.41
C GLY A 263 -37.87 -51.58 19.25
N PRO A 264 -38.75 -51.20 20.21
CA PRO A 264 -39.26 -49.86 20.51
C PRO A 264 -39.34 -49.54 22.02
N ARG A 265 -39.95 -48.41 22.42
CA ARG A 265 -41.14 -48.39 23.32
C ARG A 265 -41.77 -47.00 23.48
N VAL A 266 -43.07 -47.00 23.73
CA VAL A 266 -43.97 -45.84 23.81
C VAL A 266 -44.29 -45.54 25.27
N GLY A 267 -44.43 -44.26 25.63
CA GLY A 267 -44.96 -43.81 26.92
C GLY A 267 -45.85 -42.58 26.75
N HIS A 268 -47.18 -42.76 26.78
CA HIS A 268 -48.14 -41.66 26.82
C HIS A 268 -48.33 -41.12 28.24
N HIS A 269 -48.47 -39.80 28.40
CA HIS A 269 -49.56 -39.09 29.10
C HIS A 269 -49.16 -37.61 29.30
N LEU A 270 -49.82 -36.67 28.61
CA LEU A 270 -51.08 -35.96 28.94
C LEU A 270 -50.87 -34.69 29.78
N LEU A 271 -51.32 -33.56 29.20
CA LEU A 271 -51.91 -32.37 29.85
C LEU A 271 -51.02 -31.64 30.90
N HIS A 272 -50.64 -30.39 30.66
CA HIS A 272 -51.63 -29.30 30.65
C HIS A 272 -51.28 -28.13 29.72
N ARG A 273 -52.33 -27.39 29.39
CA ARG A 273 -52.37 -26.18 28.56
C ARG A 273 -52.28 -24.95 29.47
N ASP A 274 -51.50 -23.95 29.09
CA ASP A 274 -51.87 -22.54 29.31
C ASP A 274 -51.14 -21.59 28.34
N ASP A 275 -51.82 -20.48 28.02
CA ASP A 275 -51.47 -19.54 26.95
C ASP A 275 -50.56 -18.38 27.42
N ARG A 276 -50.06 -17.59 26.43
CA ARG A 276 -49.41 -16.25 26.52
C ARG A 276 -47.86 -16.25 26.69
N PRO A 277 -47.17 -15.13 26.41
CA PRO A 277 -46.65 -14.90 25.06
C PRO A 277 -45.11 -14.82 25.01
N CYS A 278 -44.53 -15.17 23.86
CA CYS A 278 -43.10 -15.11 23.63
C CYS A 278 -42.59 -13.65 23.53
N VAL A 279 -42.20 -13.07 24.67
CA VAL A 279 -41.36 -11.86 24.70
C VAL A 279 -39.90 -12.30 24.63
N GLY A 280 -39.34 -12.29 23.42
CA GLY A 280 -37.93 -12.65 23.21
C GLY A 280 -37.00 -11.67 23.90
N ARG A 281 -36.36 -12.09 25.01
CA ARG A 281 -35.17 -11.39 25.51
C ARG A 281 -34.02 -11.64 24.55
N VAL A 282 -33.52 -10.57 23.93
CA VAL A 282 -32.19 -10.58 23.31
C VAL A 282 -31.19 -10.79 24.44
N GLY A 283 -30.57 -11.97 24.49
CA GLY A 283 -29.50 -12.28 25.42
C GLY A 283 -28.22 -11.58 24.97
N VAL A 284 -28.00 -10.35 25.44
CA VAL A 284 -26.67 -9.73 25.35
C VAL A 284 -25.78 -10.42 26.38
N SER A 285 -24.81 -11.20 25.90
CA SER A 285 -23.74 -11.76 26.73
C SER A 285 -22.81 -10.61 27.15
N VAL A 286 -23.02 -10.09 28.36
CA VAL A 286 -22.07 -9.16 28.98
C VAL A 286 -20.83 -9.96 29.40
N PRO A 287 -19.60 -9.51 29.08
CA PRO A 287 -18.39 -10.17 29.57
C PRO A 287 -18.39 -10.23 31.10
N ALA A 288 -17.90 -11.33 31.67
CA ALA A 288 -17.76 -11.45 33.10
C ALA A 288 -16.67 -10.49 33.60
N PHE A 289 -17.06 -9.42 34.30
CA PHE A 289 -16.11 -8.58 35.02
C PHE A 289 -15.37 -9.43 36.08
N LYS A 290 -14.05 -9.52 35.94
CA LYS A 290 -13.13 -10.16 36.91
C LYS A 290 -13.40 -9.55 38.30
N ARG A 291 -13.52 -10.37 39.35
CA ARG A 291 -13.92 -9.85 40.67
C ARG A 291 -12.79 -9.00 41.26
N ILE A 292 -13.14 -7.82 41.77
CA ILE A 292 -12.21 -6.98 42.53
C ILE A 292 -11.75 -7.77 43.76
N GLY A 293 -10.51 -8.27 43.74
CA GLY A 293 -9.89 -9.06 44.81
C GLY A 293 -9.35 -10.44 44.40
N GLU A 294 -9.55 -10.89 43.17
CA GLU A 294 -8.88 -12.09 42.65
C GLU A 294 -7.39 -11.75 42.39
N GLN A 295 -6.46 -12.48 43.04
CA GLN A 295 -5.02 -12.27 42.84
C GLN A 295 -4.64 -12.72 41.41
N PRO A 296 -3.71 -12.03 40.73
CA PRO A 296 -3.13 -12.53 39.48
C PRO A 296 -2.60 -13.95 39.70
N MET A 297 -3.05 -14.91 38.89
CA MET A 297 -2.56 -16.29 38.98
C MET A 297 -1.58 -16.50 37.83
N PRO A 298 -0.27 -16.56 38.09
CA PRO A 298 0.69 -16.73 37.01
C PRO A 298 0.46 -18.05 36.27
N HIS A 299 0.70 -18.02 34.97
CA HIS A 299 0.69 -19.17 34.10
C HIS A 299 2.07 -19.81 34.10
N SER A 300 2.18 -21.00 34.69
CA SER A 300 3.35 -21.86 34.53
C SER A 300 3.40 -22.40 33.10
N VAL A 301 4.42 -22.02 32.32
CA VAL A 301 4.60 -22.42 30.91
C VAL A 301 6.03 -22.88 30.64
N ARG A 302 6.22 -23.75 29.65
CA ARG A 302 7.56 -24.12 29.16
C ARG A 302 8.17 -22.99 28.36
N ALA A 303 9.47 -22.74 28.54
CA ALA A 303 10.20 -21.70 27.82
C ALA A 303 11.69 -22.03 27.59
N VAL A 304 12.29 -21.40 26.58
CA VAL A 304 13.73 -21.46 26.28
C VAL A 304 14.46 -20.31 26.95
N ILE A 305 15.36 -20.66 27.88
CA ILE A 305 16.10 -19.70 28.71
C ILE A 305 17.60 -19.79 28.40
N ALA A 306 18.22 -18.64 28.11
CA ALA A 306 19.66 -18.49 28.20
C ALA A 306 20.01 -18.08 29.64
N ARG A 307 20.56 -19.01 30.42
CA ARG A 307 20.86 -18.79 31.86
C ARG A 307 22.10 -17.92 32.08
N ALA A 308 23.13 -18.06 31.25
CA ALA A 308 24.36 -17.29 31.32
C ALA A 308 25.02 -17.14 29.94
N LYS A 309 26.01 -16.23 29.87
CA LYS A 309 26.70 -15.82 28.66
C LYS A 309 27.44 -16.96 27.95
N GLY A 310 27.00 -17.29 26.74
CA GLY A 310 27.62 -18.31 25.89
C GLY A 310 27.35 -19.75 26.32
N GLU A 311 26.51 -19.97 27.34
CA GLU A 311 26.03 -21.30 27.70
C GLU A 311 24.88 -21.74 26.77
N PRO A 312 24.73 -23.05 26.50
CA PRO A 312 23.56 -23.56 25.77
C PRO A 312 22.24 -23.20 26.45
N VAL A 313 21.20 -23.00 25.66
CA VAL A 313 19.86 -22.72 26.20
C VAL A 313 19.27 -23.94 26.90
N SER A 314 18.41 -23.70 27.90
CA SER A 314 17.69 -24.74 28.62
C SER A 314 16.18 -24.58 28.53
N ILE A 315 15.46 -25.71 28.58
CA ILE A 315 14.00 -25.72 28.70
C ILE A 315 13.63 -25.67 30.18
N GLU A 316 13.00 -24.58 30.56
CA GLU A 316 12.61 -24.30 31.95
C GLU A 316 11.09 -24.10 32.03
N THR A 317 10.53 -24.15 33.24
CA THR A 317 9.17 -23.68 33.50
C THR A 317 9.24 -22.26 34.05
N ILE A 318 8.53 -21.33 33.43
CA ILE A 318 8.48 -19.92 33.84
C ILE A 318 7.07 -19.54 34.24
N GLU A 319 6.97 -18.52 35.08
CA GLU A 319 5.72 -17.93 35.55
C GLU A 319 5.44 -16.64 34.77
N VAL A 320 4.38 -16.65 33.96
CA VAL A 320 3.90 -15.50 33.18
C VAL A 320 2.65 -14.92 33.87
N PRO A 321 2.67 -13.70 34.43
CA PRO A 321 1.53 -13.17 35.17
C PRO A 321 0.40 -12.69 34.26
N ASP A 322 -0.84 -12.64 34.79
CA ASP A 322 -1.99 -11.96 34.16
C ASP A 322 -1.62 -10.55 33.68
N PRO A 323 -2.15 -10.06 32.54
CA PRO A 323 -1.78 -8.76 32.00
C PRO A 323 -2.27 -7.57 32.83
N GLY A 324 -1.34 -6.69 33.18
CA GLY A 324 -1.61 -5.41 33.84
C GLY A 324 -2.09 -4.32 32.87
N PRO A 325 -2.38 -3.10 33.36
CA PRO A 325 -2.87 -2.00 32.53
C PRO A 325 -1.96 -1.70 31.32
N GLY A 326 -2.53 -1.73 30.12
CA GLY A 326 -1.81 -1.56 28.85
C GLY A 326 -0.99 -2.78 28.39
N GLU A 327 -1.12 -3.93 29.03
CA GLU A 327 -0.43 -5.18 28.68
C GLU A 327 -1.37 -6.22 28.05
N VAL A 328 -0.79 -7.16 27.31
CA VAL A 328 -1.52 -8.21 26.60
C VAL A 328 -0.79 -9.54 26.78
N LEU A 329 -1.54 -10.56 27.18
CA LEU A 329 -1.09 -11.95 27.23
C LEU A 329 -1.42 -12.62 25.90
N VAL A 330 -0.41 -13.22 25.27
CA VAL A 330 -0.54 -13.88 23.96
C VAL A 330 -0.11 -15.34 24.10
N GLY A 331 -1.00 -16.25 23.73
CA GLY A 331 -0.68 -17.66 23.50
C GLY A 331 0.05 -17.78 22.17
N ILE A 332 1.32 -18.16 22.21
CA ILE A 332 2.17 -18.23 21.02
C ILE A 332 1.87 -19.53 20.27
N GLN A 333 1.73 -19.42 18.95
CA GLN A 333 1.53 -20.58 18.06
C GLN A 333 2.80 -20.90 17.27
N ALA A 334 3.59 -19.87 16.94
CA ALA A 334 4.89 -20.04 16.31
C ALA A 334 5.85 -18.89 16.63
N CYS A 335 7.15 -19.19 16.68
CA CYS A 335 8.21 -18.19 16.78
C CYS A 335 9.44 -18.58 15.93
N GLY A 336 9.89 -17.68 15.04
CA GLY A 336 11.11 -17.86 14.26
C GLY A 336 12.38 -17.77 15.11
N VAL A 337 13.42 -18.52 14.70
CA VAL A 337 14.78 -18.46 15.24
C VAL A 337 15.63 -17.49 14.41
N CYS A 338 16.28 -16.53 15.06
CA CYS A 338 17.02 -15.47 14.41
C CYS A 338 18.40 -15.22 15.07
N HIS A 339 19.35 -14.64 14.32
CA HIS A 339 20.68 -14.28 14.82
C HIS A 339 20.63 -13.35 16.04
N THR A 340 19.59 -12.52 16.16
CA THR A 340 19.43 -11.66 17.34
C THR A 340 19.22 -12.46 18.63
N ASP A 341 18.53 -13.62 18.59
CA ASP A 341 18.38 -14.49 19.76
C ASP A 341 19.70 -15.16 20.13
N LEU A 342 20.50 -15.56 19.13
CA LEU A 342 21.87 -16.06 19.33
C LEU A 342 22.76 -14.99 19.98
N HIS A 343 22.73 -13.74 19.49
CA HIS A 343 23.47 -12.63 20.11
C HIS A 343 23.05 -12.34 21.56
N TYR A 344 21.79 -12.60 21.95
CA TYR A 344 21.39 -12.55 23.36
C TYR A 344 22.00 -13.71 24.16
N ARG A 345 21.91 -14.95 23.65
CA ARG A 345 22.52 -16.15 24.24
C ARG A 345 24.04 -15.99 24.43
N GLU A 346 24.73 -15.36 23.49
CA GLU A 346 26.17 -15.04 23.55
C GLU A 346 26.52 -13.83 24.42
N GLY A 347 25.53 -13.07 24.90
CA GLY A 347 25.75 -11.82 25.63
C GLY A 347 26.44 -10.74 24.80
N ALA A 348 26.18 -10.70 23.50
CA ALA A 348 26.68 -9.66 22.59
C ALA A 348 25.79 -8.40 22.58
N ILE A 349 24.53 -8.51 23.03
CA ILE A 349 23.59 -7.37 23.15
C ILE A 349 23.78 -6.62 24.47
N ASN A 350 23.65 -7.33 25.61
CA ASN A 350 23.97 -6.87 26.96
C ASN A 350 24.13 -8.09 27.91
N ASP A 351 24.39 -7.85 29.20
CA ASP A 351 24.61 -8.90 30.20
C ASP A 351 23.43 -9.09 31.19
N GLU A 352 22.19 -8.74 30.83
CA GLU A 352 20.98 -8.80 31.68
C GLU A 352 20.39 -10.24 31.87
N PHE A 353 21.25 -11.25 31.96
CA PHE A 353 20.85 -12.66 32.13
C PHE A 353 20.08 -12.91 33.44
N PRO A 354 19.13 -13.87 33.48
CA PRO A 354 18.74 -14.80 32.41
C PRO A 354 17.79 -14.19 31.37
N PHE A 355 17.98 -14.55 30.10
CA PHE A 355 17.09 -14.13 29.02
C PHE A 355 16.01 -15.17 28.70
N LEU A 356 14.80 -14.67 28.46
CA LEU A 356 13.77 -15.39 27.73
C LEU A 356 13.88 -15.03 26.24
N LEU A 357 14.24 -16.00 25.40
CA LEU A 357 14.53 -15.77 23.98
C LEU A 357 13.28 -15.79 23.09
N GLY A 358 13.43 -15.44 21.81
CA GLY A 358 12.40 -15.47 20.78
C GLY A 358 11.68 -14.13 20.61
N HIS A 359 11.57 -13.66 19.36
CA HIS A 359 10.97 -12.36 19.03
C HIS A 359 10.30 -12.28 17.64
N GLU A 360 10.40 -13.32 16.81
CA GLU A 360 9.72 -13.43 15.49
C GLU A 360 8.42 -14.24 15.61
N ALA A 361 7.46 -13.77 16.42
CA ALA A 361 6.33 -14.59 16.88
C ALA A 361 4.94 -14.17 16.38
N ALA A 362 4.07 -15.16 16.22
CA ALA A 362 2.64 -14.99 15.98
C ALA A 362 1.80 -15.89 16.91
N GLY A 363 0.59 -15.44 17.24
CA GLY A 363 -0.29 -16.15 18.16
C GLY A 363 -1.63 -15.48 18.38
N ILE A 364 -2.37 -15.96 19.39
CA ILE A 364 -3.70 -15.49 19.74
C ILE A 364 -3.66 -14.70 21.05
N VAL A 365 -4.28 -13.54 21.08
CA VAL A 365 -4.50 -12.79 22.32
C VAL A 365 -5.42 -13.58 23.24
N GLU A 366 -4.95 -13.94 24.43
CA GLU A 366 -5.75 -14.66 25.42
C GLU A 366 -6.43 -13.71 26.41
N GLU A 367 -5.66 -12.79 27.01
CA GLU A 367 -6.16 -11.79 27.95
C GLU A 367 -5.57 -10.40 27.63
N THR A 368 -6.34 -9.35 27.95
CA THR A 368 -5.94 -7.95 27.79
C THR A 368 -6.15 -7.22 29.11
N GLY A 369 -5.16 -6.46 29.56
CA GLY A 369 -5.29 -5.64 30.76
C GLY A 369 -6.11 -4.37 30.55
N GLU A 370 -6.25 -3.58 31.62
CA GLU A 370 -7.02 -2.33 31.60
C GLU A 370 -6.48 -1.32 30.58
N GLY A 371 -7.37 -0.62 29.86
CA GLY A 371 -7.01 0.44 28.91
C GLY A 371 -6.50 -0.03 27.55
N VAL A 372 -6.35 -1.33 27.33
CA VAL A 372 -6.05 -1.90 25.99
C VAL A 372 -7.22 -1.66 25.05
N THR A 373 -6.93 -1.18 23.84
CA THR A 373 -7.95 -0.78 22.84
C THR A 373 -7.61 -1.18 21.40
N ASN A 374 -6.37 -1.60 21.12
CA ASN A 374 -5.91 -1.99 19.78
C ASN A 374 -6.13 -3.47 19.44
N VAL A 375 -6.31 -4.32 20.46
CA VAL A 375 -6.55 -5.77 20.33
C VAL A 375 -7.53 -6.26 21.39
N THR A 376 -8.16 -7.41 21.16
CA THR A 376 -9.09 -8.07 22.08
C THR A 376 -8.84 -9.59 22.14
N PRO A 377 -9.27 -10.29 23.20
CA PRO A 377 -9.17 -11.74 23.28
C PRO A 377 -9.76 -12.46 22.07
N GLY A 378 -9.00 -13.42 21.53
CA GLY A 378 -9.30 -14.13 20.28
C GLY A 378 -8.74 -13.49 19.00
N ASP A 379 -8.14 -12.30 19.07
CA ASP A 379 -7.46 -11.69 17.92
C ASP A 379 -6.14 -12.41 17.63
N PHE A 380 -5.91 -12.73 16.35
CA PHE A 380 -4.63 -13.20 15.85
C PHE A 380 -3.68 -12.02 15.62
N VAL A 381 -2.47 -12.12 16.16
CA VAL A 381 -1.49 -11.03 16.23
C VAL A 381 -0.11 -11.52 15.84
N ILE A 382 0.66 -10.64 15.20
CA ILE A 382 2.11 -10.74 15.06
C ILE A 382 2.73 -9.83 16.12
N LEU A 383 3.71 -10.35 16.85
CA LEU A 383 4.45 -9.57 17.83
C LEU A 383 5.53 -8.73 17.15
N ASN A 384 5.68 -7.51 17.63
CA ASN A 384 6.67 -6.54 17.17
C ASN A 384 7.37 -5.91 18.37
N TRP A 385 8.68 -5.69 18.27
CA TRP A 385 9.46 -5.12 19.38
C TRP A 385 9.32 -3.60 19.51
N ARG A 386 8.37 -2.99 18.80
CA ARG A 386 8.30 -1.55 18.58
C ARG A 386 6.91 -0.95 18.80
N ALA A 387 6.45 -0.98 20.04
CA ALA A 387 5.27 -0.26 20.48
C ALA A 387 5.45 1.26 20.37
N VAL A 388 4.92 1.87 19.31
CA VAL A 388 4.96 3.32 19.07
C VAL A 388 4.21 4.08 20.17
N CYS A 389 4.89 4.95 20.93
CA CYS A 389 4.27 5.67 22.06
C CYS A 389 3.21 6.74 21.68
N GLY A 390 3.07 7.09 20.40
CA GLY A 390 2.15 8.13 19.91
C GLY A 390 2.49 9.58 20.32
N GLN A 391 3.34 9.79 21.34
CA GLN A 391 3.50 11.08 22.01
C GLN A 391 4.90 11.72 21.90
N CYS A 392 5.93 11.01 21.42
CA CYS A 392 7.28 11.56 21.27
C CYS A 392 7.37 12.62 20.15
N ARG A 393 8.53 13.30 20.05
CA ARG A 393 8.80 14.30 19.00
C ARG A 393 8.57 13.77 17.58
N SER A 394 8.89 12.50 17.31
CA SER A 394 8.70 11.89 15.99
C SER A 394 7.23 11.63 15.69
N CYS A 395 6.49 11.06 16.66
CA CYS A 395 5.05 10.80 16.54
C CYS A 395 4.26 12.12 16.34
N ARG A 396 4.55 13.16 17.13
CA ARG A 396 3.92 14.50 16.99
C ARG A 396 4.22 15.19 15.65
N ARG A 397 5.22 14.72 14.89
CA ARG A 397 5.55 15.20 13.54
C ARG A 397 5.01 14.28 12.44
N SER A 398 4.07 13.40 12.76
CA SER A 398 3.50 12.39 11.85
C SER A 398 4.56 11.47 11.24
N ARG A 399 5.62 11.15 12.01
CA ARG A 399 6.66 10.17 11.66
C ARG A 399 6.79 9.10 12.76
N PRO A 400 5.72 8.34 13.08
CA PRO A 400 5.74 7.33 14.13
C PRO A 400 6.78 6.21 13.90
N TRP A 401 7.13 5.92 12.64
CA TRP A 401 8.23 5.02 12.28
C TRP A 401 9.63 5.56 12.63
N ASN A 402 9.74 6.76 13.24
CA ASN A 402 10.96 7.28 13.86
C ASN A 402 10.82 7.40 15.40
N CYS A 403 9.92 6.62 16.02
CA CYS A 403 9.78 6.53 17.46
C CYS A 403 10.93 5.70 18.08
N PHE A 404 11.65 6.30 19.04
CA PHE A 404 12.65 5.63 19.88
C PHE A 404 12.14 5.34 21.31
N GLU A 405 11.05 6.01 21.72
CA GLU A 405 10.32 5.72 22.96
C GLU A 405 9.40 4.51 22.69
N THR A 406 9.95 3.30 22.71
CA THR A 406 9.17 2.05 22.65
C THR A 406 8.76 1.61 24.06
N HIS A 407 7.70 0.80 24.16
CA HIS A 407 7.19 0.26 25.42
C HIS A 407 7.19 -1.26 25.41
N ASN A 408 7.62 -1.85 26.53
CA ASN A 408 7.58 -3.28 26.81
C ASN A 408 6.63 -3.52 28.01
N ALA A 409 6.33 -4.79 28.32
CA ALA A 409 5.61 -5.13 29.55
C ALA A 409 6.32 -4.56 30.80
N THR A 410 5.52 -3.96 31.69
CA THR A 410 5.91 -3.43 32.99
C THR A 410 6.06 -4.57 33.98
N GLN A 411 5.08 -5.48 34.01
CA GLN A 411 5.15 -6.73 34.75
C GLN A 411 6.26 -7.63 34.20
N LYS A 412 6.80 -8.50 35.06
CA LYS A 412 7.92 -9.38 34.73
C LYS A 412 7.47 -10.84 34.73
N MET A 413 7.80 -11.54 33.66
CA MET A 413 7.86 -13.00 33.66
C MET A 413 9.03 -13.43 34.54
N THR A 414 8.90 -14.55 35.26
CA THR A 414 9.92 -14.98 36.23
C THR A 414 10.26 -16.45 36.11
N LEU A 415 11.53 -16.79 36.38
CA LEU A 415 12.02 -18.15 36.58
C LEU A 415 12.41 -18.30 38.05
N ASP A 416 11.83 -19.25 38.79
CA ASP A 416 12.07 -19.43 40.23
C ASP A 416 11.89 -18.13 41.07
N GLY A 417 11.04 -17.21 40.61
CA GLY A 417 10.82 -15.89 41.21
C GLY A 417 11.87 -14.83 40.84
N GLN A 418 12.92 -15.18 40.10
CA GLN A 418 13.85 -14.21 39.50
C GLN A 418 13.25 -13.61 38.22
N PRO A 419 13.23 -12.28 38.05
CA PRO A 419 12.80 -11.64 36.81
C PRO A 419 13.64 -12.07 35.61
N LEU A 420 12.97 -12.38 34.51
CA LEU A 420 13.56 -12.66 33.20
C LEU A 420 13.70 -11.38 32.39
N SER A 421 14.72 -11.34 31.53
CA SER A 421 14.90 -10.31 30.50
C SER A 421 14.36 -10.83 29.16
N PRO A 422 13.22 -10.33 28.62
CA PRO A 422 12.70 -10.85 27.36
C PRO A 422 13.48 -10.28 26.16
N ALA A 423 13.89 -11.14 25.22
CA ALA A 423 14.57 -10.72 23.99
C ALA A 423 13.72 -9.70 23.23
N LEU A 424 14.30 -8.52 22.96
CA LEU A 424 13.62 -7.35 22.41
C LEU A 424 12.29 -6.95 23.11
N GLY A 425 12.14 -7.28 24.39
CA GLY A 425 10.90 -7.05 25.14
C GLY A 425 9.73 -7.95 24.74
N ILE A 426 9.98 -9.03 23.98
CA ILE A 426 9.00 -10.04 23.61
C ILE A 426 9.26 -11.30 24.42
N GLY A 427 10.30 -12.08 24.11
CA GLY A 427 10.53 -13.39 24.74
C GLY A 427 9.40 -14.37 24.44
N ALA A 428 9.37 -14.93 23.22
CA ALA A 428 8.29 -15.76 22.69
C ALA A 428 8.70 -17.21 22.35
N PHE A 429 9.89 -17.68 22.73
CA PHE A 429 10.14 -19.11 22.88
C PHE A 429 9.52 -19.61 24.19
N ALA A 430 8.20 -19.45 24.31
CA ALA A 430 7.37 -19.88 25.42
C ALA A 430 5.93 -20.07 24.95
N GLU A 431 5.20 -21.01 25.53
CA GLU A 431 3.79 -21.30 25.16
C GLU A 431 2.88 -20.06 25.31
N LYS A 432 3.24 -19.15 26.24
CA LYS A 432 2.63 -17.83 26.41
C LYS A 432 3.69 -16.78 26.68
N THR A 433 3.42 -15.54 26.28
CA THR A 433 4.25 -14.39 26.64
C THR A 433 3.40 -13.17 26.99
N LEU A 434 4.02 -12.23 27.71
CA LEU A 434 3.40 -10.99 28.16
C LEU A 434 4.13 -9.79 27.54
N VAL A 435 3.38 -8.96 26.81
CA VAL A 435 3.91 -7.79 26.08
C VAL A 435 3.10 -6.54 26.38
N ALA A 436 3.67 -5.35 26.11
CA ALA A 436 2.87 -4.13 26.02
C ALA A 436 1.91 -4.22 24.83
N ALA A 437 0.70 -3.68 24.95
CA ALA A 437 -0.33 -3.83 23.93
C ALA A 437 0.08 -3.32 22.54
N GLY A 438 0.92 -2.29 22.45
CA GLY A 438 1.47 -1.80 21.18
C GLY A 438 2.43 -2.76 20.47
N GLN A 439 2.94 -3.78 21.15
CA GLN A 439 3.73 -4.86 20.57
C GLN A 439 2.85 -5.92 19.88
N ALA A 440 1.54 -5.96 20.16
CA ALA A 440 0.61 -6.88 19.51
C ALA A 440 -0.07 -6.18 18.31
N THR A 441 0.33 -6.55 17.08
CA THR A 441 -0.30 -6.04 15.85
C THR A 441 -1.25 -7.08 15.29
N LYS A 442 -2.55 -6.76 15.29
CA LYS A 442 -3.61 -7.59 14.71
C LYS A 442 -3.46 -7.70 13.18
N VAL A 443 -3.60 -8.92 12.67
CA VAL A 443 -3.62 -9.24 11.24
C VAL A 443 -4.74 -10.26 10.94
N ASP A 444 -4.89 -10.67 9.68
CA ASP A 444 -5.91 -11.66 9.30
C ASP A 444 -5.54 -13.07 9.85
N PRO A 445 -6.44 -13.74 10.59
CA PRO A 445 -6.22 -15.08 11.16
C PRO A 445 -6.16 -16.21 10.13
N ALA A 446 -6.39 -15.94 8.84
CA ALA A 446 -6.19 -16.92 7.77
C ALA A 446 -4.70 -17.16 7.45
N ALA A 447 -3.79 -16.30 7.93
CA ALA A 447 -2.36 -16.46 7.72
C ALA A 447 -1.78 -17.59 8.57
N ARG A 448 -0.85 -18.36 7.99
CA ARG A 448 -0.11 -19.42 8.69
C ARG A 448 0.80 -18.81 9.77
N PRO A 449 0.65 -19.16 11.06
CA PRO A 449 1.45 -18.57 12.15
C PRO A 449 2.96 -18.64 11.93
N GLU A 450 3.45 -19.78 11.43
CA GLU A 450 4.88 -20.03 11.19
C GLU A 450 5.50 -19.05 10.19
N ALA A 451 4.71 -18.61 9.21
CA ALA A 451 5.12 -17.66 8.18
C ALA A 451 4.86 -16.21 8.61
N ALA A 452 3.74 -15.97 9.31
CA ALA A 452 3.34 -14.65 9.80
C ALA A 452 4.31 -14.10 10.87
N GLY A 453 4.78 -14.94 11.81
CA GLY A 453 5.68 -14.54 12.89
C GLY A 453 7.00 -13.93 12.41
N LEU A 454 7.50 -14.36 11.24
CA LEU A 454 8.76 -13.90 10.65
C LEU A 454 8.73 -12.41 10.25
N ILE A 455 7.55 -11.85 9.99
CA ILE A 455 7.35 -10.41 9.79
C ILE A 455 7.72 -9.63 11.07
N GLY A 456 7.65 -10.25 12.26
CA GLY A 456 8.03 -9.65 13.53
C GLY A 456 9.48 -9.15 13.60
N CYS A 457 10.40 -9.65 12.77
CA CYS A 457 11.78 -9.11 12.69
C CYS A 457 12.38 -9.15 11.27
N GLY A 458 13.07 -10.23 10.90
CA GLY A 458 13.96 -10.25 9.74
C GLY A 458 13.28 -10.01 8.39
N VAL A 459 12.07 -10.54 8.20
CA VAL A 459 11.32 -10.37 6.95
C VAL A 459 10.86 -8.93 6.78
N MET A 460 10.34 -8.29 7.83
CA MET A 460 10.00 -6.86 7.77
C MET A 460 11.24 -5.97 7.60
N ALA A 461 12.36 -6.30 8.25
CA ALA A 461 13.59 -5.53 8.12
C ALA A 461 14.05 -5.46 6.65
N GLY A 462 14.06 -6.59 5.94
CA GLY A 462 14.41 -6.65 4.52
C GLY A 462 13.37 -5.99 3.61
N LEU A 463 12.10 -6.38 3.73
CA LEU A 463 10.99 -5.81 2.94
C LEU A 463 10.93 -4.28 3.06
N GLY A 464 11.04 -3.77 4.28
CA GLY A 464 11.06 -2.35 4.57
C GLY A 464 12.35 -1.66 4.15
N ALA A 465 13.50 -2.34 4.19
CA ALA A 465 14.76 -1.79 3.66
C ALA A 465 14.66 -1.48 2.17
N ALA A 466 13.96 -2.30 1.39
CA ALA A 466 13.64 -1.98 -0.01
C ALA A 466 12.54 -0.91 -0.13
N MET A 467 11.34 -1.18 0.40
CA MET A 467 10.14 -0.39 0.11
C MET A 467 10.06 0.95 0.86
N ASN A 468 10.45 0.99 2.14
CA ASN A 468 10.29 2.18 2.99
C ASN A 468 11.59 3.01 3.06
N THR A 469 12.72 2.33 3.31
CA THR A 469 14.02 2.97 3.47
C THR A 469 14.67 3.25 2.11
N GLY A 470 14.81 2.24 1.25
CA GLY A 470 15.34 2.41 -0.11
C GLY A 470 14.42 3.22 -1.02
N GLN A 471 13.11 3.13 -0.78
CA GLN A 471 12.06 3.73 -1.62
C GLN A 471 12.14 3.23 -3.08
N VAL A 472 12.51 1.95 -3.23
CA VAL A 472 12.57 1.27 -4.52
C VAL A 472 11.26 1.49 -5.27
N GLY A 473 11.38 1.88 -6.54
CA GLY A 473 10.30 2.20 -7.43
C GLY A 473 10.23 1.29 -8.66
N ARG A 474 9.37 1.70 -9.60
CA ARG A 474 9.13 0.96 -10.84
C ARG A 474 10.21 1.27 -11.87
N GLY A 475 10.98 0.25 -12.23
CA GLY A 475 12.06 0.37 -13.21
C GLY A 475 13.45 0.48 -12.59
N ASP A 476 13.54 0.70 -11.28
CA ASP A 476 14.80 0.80 -10.54
C ASP A 476 15.65 -0.47 -10.70
N SER A 477 16.96 -0.26 -10.64
CA SER A 477 17.97 -1.28 -10.46
C SER A 477 18.41 -1.35 -9.00
N VAL A 478 18.48 -2.56 -8.45
CA VAL A 478 18.78 -2.80 -7.04
C VAL A 478 19.89 -3.84 -6.90
N ALA A 479 20.88 -3.59 -6.05
CA ALA A 479 21.81 -4.60 -5.57
C ALA A 479 21.53 -4.93 -4.10
N VAL A 480 21.57 -6.22 -3.74
CA VAL A 480 21.39 -6.68 -2.36
C VAL A 480 22.62 -7.50 -1.96
N PHE A 481 23.36 -7.00 -0.97
CA PHE A 481 24.56 -7.64 -0.43
C PHE A 481 24.20 -8.49 0.79
N GLY A 482 24.44 -9.80 0.68
CA GLY A 482 24.03 -10.81 1.65
C GLY A 482 22.67 -11.42 1.30
N CYS A 483 22.63 -12.72 1.03
CA CYS A 483 21.46 -13.49 0.62
C CYS A 483 20.93 -14.40 1.75
N GLY A 484 20.95 -13.89 3.00
CA GLY A 484 20.27 -14.51 4.15
C GLY A 484 18.78 -14.13 4.22
N GLY A 485 18.12 -14.37 5.36
CA GLY A 485 16.69 -14.07 5.53
C GLY A 485 16.32 -12.60 5.27
N VAL A 486 17.10 -11.65 5.80
CA VAL A 486 16.91 -10.20 5.57
C VAL A 486 17.18 -9.83 4.10
N GLY A 487 18.20 -10.43 3.50
CA GLY A 487 18.57 -10.22 2.10
C GLY A 487 17.49 -10.67 1.12
N ASN A 488 17.01 -11.91 1.26
CA ASN A 488 15.92 -12.43 0.44
C ASN A 488 14.62 -11.64 0.63
N ALA A 489 14.36 -11.13 1.83
CA ALA A 489 13.24 -10.21 2.07
C ALA A 489 13.43 -8.83 1.40
N ALA A 490 14.66 -8.33 1.27
CA ALA A 490 14.94 -7.12 0.49
C ALA A 490 14.84 -7.34 -1.03
N ILE A 491 15.23 -8.52 -1.53
CA ILE A 491 15.05 -8.94 -2.93
C ILE A 491 13.54 -9.02 -3.25
N GLU A 492 12.78 -9.74 -2.43
CA GLU A 492 11.32 -9.89 -2.56
C GLU A 492 10.61 -8.53 -2.43
N GLY A 493 11.04 -7.65 -1.51
CA GLY A 493 10.55 -6.29 -1.37
C GLY A 493 10.81 -5.42 -2.60
N SER A 494 11.98 -5.58 -3.23
CA SER A 494 12.34 -4.89 -4.47
C SER A 494 11.49 -5.40 -5.65
N ARG A 495 11.23 -6.71 -5.71
CA ARG A 495 10.31 -7.32 -6.69
C ARG A 495 8.88 -6.79 -6.52
N LEU A 496 8.38 -6.71 -5.29
CA LEU A 496 7.06 -6.17 -4.96
C LEU A 496 6.90 -4.68 -5.30
N ALA A 497 7.97 -3.90 -5.10
CA ALA A 497 8.03 -2.49 -5.48
C ALA A 497 8.05 -2.25 -7.01
N GLY A 498 8.50 -3.25 -7.78
CA GLY A 498 8.56 -3.21 -9.24
C GLY A 498 9.94 -2.82 -9.80
N ALA A 499 11.01 -3.08 -9.07
CA ALA A 499 12.37 -3.01 -9.61
C ALA A 499 12.49 -3.88 -10.87
N HIS A 500 13.17 -3.38 -11.90
CA HIS A 500 13.37 -4.10 -13.15
C HIS A 500 14.57 -5.05 -13.06
N THR A 501 15.63 -4.61 -12.39
CA THR A 501 16.89 -5.33 -12.27
C THR A 501 17.20 -5.51 -10.81
N ILE A 502 17.26 -6.76 -10.33
CA ILE A 502 17.61 -7.09 -8.95
C ILE A 502 18.84 -8.00 -8.99
N ILE A 503 19.93 -7.56 -8.39
CA ILE A 503 21.25 -8.22 -8.39
C ILE A 503 21.54 -8.70 -6.96
N ALA A 504 21.53 -10.01 -6.76
CA ALA A 504 21.89 -10.64 -5.50
C ALA A 504 23.42 -10.83 -5.41
N VAL A 505 24.04 -10.46 -4.28
CA VAL A 505 25.49 -10.62 -4.05
C VAL A 505 25.70 -11.43 -2.76
N ASP A 506 26.47 -12.50 -2.85
CA ASP A 506 26.88 -13.35 -1.72
C ASP A 506 28.20 -14.05 -2.07
N ILE A 507 28.77 -14.78 -1.11
CA ILE A 507 29.94 -15.65 -1.30
C ILE A 507 29.56 -17.14 -1.35
N ASP A 508 28.29 -17.47 -1.08
CA ASP A 508 27.78 -18.85 -1.14
C ASP A 508 26.88 -19.04 -2.37
N PRO A 509 27.31 -19.81 -3.38
CA PRO A 509 26.50 -20.02 -4.59
C PRO A 509 25.17 -20.72 -4.32
N ARG A 510 25.01 -21.42 -3.19
CA ARG A 510 23.72 -22.01 -2.77
C ARG A 510 22.70 -20.93 -2.41
N LYS A 511 23.16 -19.87 -1.73
CA LYS A 511 22.32 -18.71 -1.38
C LYS A 511 21.98 -17.87 -2.60
N LEU A 512 22.90 -17.77 -3.57
CA LEU A 512 22.64 -17.10 -4.84
C LEU A 512 21.56 -17.82 -5.68
N GLU A 513 21.53 -19.16 -5.68
CA GLU A 513 20.44 -19.91 -6.33
C GLU A 513 19.10 -19.64 -5.64
N LEU A 514 19.06 -19.73 -4.30
CA LEU A 514 17.86 -19.42 -3.51
C LEU A 514 17.38 -17.98 -3.73
N ALA A 515 18.29 -17.01 -3.86
CA ALA A 515 17.98 -15.62 -4.15
C ALA A 515 17.24 -15.42 -5.48
N ARG A 516 17.51 -16.26 -6.50
CA ARG A 516 16.74 -16.24 -7.76
C ARG A 516 15.29 -16.64 -7.56
N GLU A 517 15.03 -17.57 -6.64
CA GLU A 517 13.66 -17.98 -6.31
C GLU A 517 12.85 -16.87 -5.62
N PHE A 518 13.51 -16.02 -4.82
CA PHE A 518 12.93 -14.79 -4.24
C PHE A 518 12.86 -13.62 -5.24
N GLY A 519 13.31 -13.79 -6.48
CA GLY A 519 13.16 -12.79 -7.55
C GLY A 519 14.44 -12.05 -7.95
N ALA A 520 15.63 -12.47 -7.51
CA ALA A 520 16.86 -11.92 -8.06
C ALA A 520 16.97 -12.25 -9.56
N THR A 521 17.04 -11.21 -10.38
CA THR A 521 17.19 -11.33 -11.84
C THR A 521 18.61 -11.69 -12.25
N HIS A 522 19.58 -11.31 -11.43
CA HIS A 522 21.01 -11.52 -11.61
C HIS A 522 21.64 -11.87 -10.26
N THR A 523 22.82 -12.47 -10.30
CA THR A 523 23.58 -12.90 -9.13
C THR A 523 25.06 -12.63 -9.36
N VAL A 524 25.80 -12.28 -8.32
CA VAL A 524 27.26 -12.15 -8.34
C VAL A 524 27.85 -12.93 -7.18
N ASP A 525 28.82 -13.79 -7.47
CA ASP A 525 29.62 -14.47 -6.47
C ASP A 525 30.84 -13.61 -6.13
N SER A 526 30.77 -12.91 -5.00
CA SER A 526 31.82 -11.98 -4.57
C SER A 526 33.08 -12.67 -4.03
N SER A 527 33.13 -14.01 -4.06
CA SER A 527 34.36 -14.77 -3.82
C SER A 527 35.17 -15.02 -5.10
N GLU A 528 34.54 -14.96 -6.27
CA GLU A 528 35.15 -15.24 -7.59
C GLU A 528 35.39 -13.96 -8.42
N GLU A 529 34.57 -12.92 -8.26
CA GLU A 529 34.70 -11.64 -8.99
C GLU A 529 34.45 -10.38 -8.12
N ASP A 530 34.87 -9.21 -8.61
CA ASP A 530 34.60 -7.93 -7.93
C ASP A 530 33.13 -7.52 -8.13
N PRO A 531 32.30 -7.48 -7.07
CA PRO A 531 30.89 -7.16 -7.20
C PRO A 531 30.63 -5.74 -7.67
N VAL A 532 31.53 -4.78 -7.43
CA VAL A 532 31.34 -3.39 -7.88
C VAL A 532 31.39 -3.30 -9.41
N GLU A 533 32.37 -3.94 -10.02
CA GLU A 533 32.54 -3.94 -11.48
C GLU A 533 31.50 -4.83 -12.17
N ALA A 534 31.15 -5.98 -11.58
CA ALA A 534 30.07 -6.84 -12.07
C ALA A 534 28.71 -6.10 -12.07
N ILE A 535 28.37 -5.41 -10.98
CA ILE A 535 27.14 -4.59 -10.91
C ILE A 535 27.15 -3.48 -11.96
N ARG A 536 28.26 -2.76 -12.13
CA ARG A 536 28.40 -1.73 -13.18
C ARG A 536 28.18 -2.31 -14.58
N ALA A 537 28.78 -3.46 -14.89
CA ALA A 537 28.60 -4.12 -16.17
C ALA A 537 27.13 -4.47 -16.45
N MET A 538 26.39 -4.95 -15.45
CA MET A 538 24.95 -5.27 -15.54
C MET A 538 24.04 -4.03 -15.61
N THR A 539 24.54 -2.85 -15.25
CA THR A 539 23.79 -1.57 -15.19
C THR A 539 24.29 -0.54 -16.21
N GLY A 540 24.94 -1.00 -17.29
CA GLY A 540 25.38 -0.12 -18.39
C GLY A 540 26.57 0.78 -18.08
N GLY A 541 27.30 0.50 -17.00
CA GLY A 541 28.48 1.23 -16.53
C GLY A 541 28.23 2.15 -15.34
N ASN A 542 26.97 2.38 -14.97
CA ASN A 542 26.60 3.40 -13.98
C ASN A 542 26.69 2.88 -12.53
N GLY A 543 26.13 1.71 -12.27
CA GLY A 543 25.80 1.22 -10.93
C GLY A 543 24.29 1.14 -10.71
N VAL A 544 23.87 0.68 -9.53
CA VAL A 544 22.44 0.54 -9.16
C VAL A 544 21.83 1.81 -8.58
N ASP A 545 20.53 2.03 -8.80
CA ASP A 545 19.76 3.11 -8.19
C ASP A 545 19.70 2.96 -6.67
N VAL A 546 19.56 1.72 -6.17
CA VAL A 546 19.54 1.38 -4.74
C VAL A 546 20.48 0.21 -4.43
N ALA A 547 21.41 0.39 -3.50
CA ALA A 547 22.26 -0.67 -2.96
C ALA A 547 21.88 -0.96 -1.50
N ILE A 548 21.44 -2.18 -1.21
CA ILE A 548 21.00 -2.63 0.11
C ILE A 548 22.07 -3.54 0.72
N GLU A 549 22.62 -3.13 1.85
CA GLU A 549 23.61 -3.89 2.61
C GLU A 549 22.90 -4.63 3.76
N ALA A 550 22.90 -5.97 3.71
CA ALA A 550 22.16 -6.84 4.62
C ALA A 550 23.04 -7.81 5.43
N VAL A 551 24.38 -7.62 5.45
CA VAL A 551 25.33 -8.42 6.24
C VAL A 551 25.81 -7.69 7.49
N GLY A 552 26.00 -6.37 7.43
CA GLY A 552 26.53 -5.55 8.53
C GLY A 552 28.06 -5.45 8.56
N LEU A 553 28.75 -5.76 7.46
CA LEU A 553 30.22 -5.70 7.39
C LEU A 553 30.73 -4.41 6.70
N PRO A 554 31.87 -3.85 7.14
CA PRO A 554 32.45 -2.68 6.47
C PRO A 554 32.75 -2.91 4.98
N ALA A 555 33.24 -4.09 4.61
CA ALA A 555 33.59 -4.41 3.23
C ALA A 555 32.36 -4.47 2.30
N THR A 556 31.25 -5.07 2.75
CA THR A 556 30.01 -5.12 1.97
C THR A 556 29.34 -3.76 1.89
N TYR A 557 29.45 -2.93 2.94
CA TYR A 557 28.99 -1.53 2.89
C TYR A 557 29.84 -0.66 1.94
N GLU A 558 31.15 -0.86 1.89
CA GLU A 558 32.02 -0.18 0.93
C GLU A 558 31.72 -0.61 -0.52
N GLN A 559 31.49 -1.91 -0.76
CA GLN A 559 31.03 -2.42 -2.05
C GLN A 559 29.67 -1.80 -2.45
N ALA A 560 28.68 -1.81 -1.55
CA ALA A 560 27.39 -1.15 -1.77
C ALA A 560 27.52 0.36 -2.03
N PHE A 561 28.48 1.01 -1.37
CA PHE A 561 28.79 2.42 -1.60
C PHE A 561 29.37 2.68 -3.00
N TYR A 562 30.27 1.84 -3.51
CA TYR A 562 30.86 2.05 -4.84
C TYR A 562 30.05 1.46 -6.00
N SER A 563 29.17 0.49 -5.75
CA SER A 563 28.33 -0.16 -6.78
C SER A 563 27.06 0.62 -7.14
N ARG A 564 26.67 1.64 -6.35
CA ARG A 564 25.55 2.52 -6.71
C ARG A 564 25.91 3.51 -7.81
N ASP A 565 24.90 3.94 -8.55
CA ASP A 565 25.00 5.07 -9.49
C ASP A 565 25.25 6.40 -8.74
N LEU A 566 25.73 7.40 -9.46
CA LEU A 566 25.72 8.79 -9.03
C LEU A 566 24.29 9.20 -8.66
N ALA A 567 24.16 9.93 -7.56
CA ALA A 567 22.89 10.26 -6.90
C ALA A 567 22.03 9.08 -6.38
N GLY A 568 22.49 7.82 -6.51
CA GLY A 568 21.80 6.64 -5.98
C GLY A 568 21.77 6.56 -4.45
N THR A 569 21.06 5.55 -3.92
CA THR A 569 20.84 5.34 -2.48
C THR A 569 21.58 4.12 -1.95
N VAL A 570 22.30 4.25 -0.83
CA VAL A 570 22.77 3.11 -0.01
C VAL A 570 21.84 2.94 1.18
N VAL A 571 21.46 1.69 1.48
CA VAL A 571 20.64 1.30 2.64
C VAL A 571 21.39 0.28 3.49
N LEU A 572 21.83 0.66 4.68
CA LEU A 572 22.33 -0.28 5.69
C LEU A 572 21.16 -0.87 6.48
N VAL A 573 20.87 -2.17 6.29
CA VAL A 573 19.93 -2.95 7.10
C VAL A 573 20.61 -4.06 7.92
N GLY A 574 21.78 -4.54 7.47
CA GLY A 574 22.63 -5.40 8.27
C GLY A 574 23.01 -4.74 9.59
N VAL A 575 23.02 -5.51 10.69
CA VAL A 575 23.37 -5.00 12.03
C VAL A 575 24.89 -5.14 12.21
N PRO A 576 25.67 -4.04 12.22
CA PRO A 576 27.10 -4.12 12.36
C PRO A 576 27.51 -4.44 13.80
N ASN A 577 28.69 -5.04 13.97
CA ASN A 577 29.36 -5.09 15.27
C ASN A 577 29.60 -3.65 15.78
N PRO A 578 29.35 -3.32 17.07
CA PRO A 578 29.53 -1.96 17.61
C PRO A 578 30.94 -1.36 17.44
N GLU A 579 31.98 -2.17 17.26
CA GLU A 579 33.36 -1.72 17.03
C GLU A 579 33.70 -1.50 15.55
N ALA A 580 32.84 -1.97 14.63
CA ALA A 580 33.08 -1.91 13.19
C ALA A 580 33.08 -0.45 12.68
N LYS A 581 33.98 -0.18 11.72
CA LYS A 581 34.18 1.15 11.12
C LYS A 581 34.29 1.03 9.61
N VAL A 582 33.77 2.03 8.91
CA VAL A 582 33.96 2.22 7.47
C VAL A 582 34.74 3.50 7.27
N GLU A 583 35.81 3.46 6.49
CA GLU A 583 36.60 4.64 6.12
C GLU A 583 36.30 5.00 4.66
N LEU A 584 35.49 6.04 4.45
CA LEU A 584 35.16 6.54 3.10
C LEU A 584 35.82 7.91 2.85
N PRO A 585 36.45 8.15 1.69
CA PRO A 585 36.94 9.47 1.33
C PRO A 585 35.80 10.48 1.27
N MET A 586 35.88 11.56 2.05
CA MET A 586 34.84 12.60 2.08
C MET A 586 34.53 13.21 0.70
N ILE A 587 35.51 13.21 -0.20
CA ILE A 587 35.35 13.67 -1.59
C ILE A 587 34.48 12.71 -2.42
N GLU A 588 34.53 11.41 -2.17
CA GLU A 588 33.64 10.41 -2.82
C GLU A 588 32.23 10.52 -2.24
N VAL A 589 32.08 10.69 -0.92
CA VAL A 589 30.78 10.87 -0.25
C VAL A 589 30.07 12.11 -0.77
N PHE A 590 30.79 13.22 -0.93
CA PHE A 590 30.24 14.45 -1.52
C PHE A 590 30.03 14.34 -3.03
N GLY A 591 31.04 13.87 -3.77
CA GLY A 591 31.08 13.88 -5.24
C GLY A 591 30.09 12.92 -5.91
N ARG A 592 29.76 11.79 -5.26
CA ARG A 592 28.72 10.87 -5.72
C ARG A 592 27.30 11.36 -5.43
N GLY A 593 27.15 12.26 -4.45
CA GLY A 593 25.84 12.68 -3.96
C GLY A 593 24.95 11.51 -3.52
N GLY A 594 23.64 11.70 -3.72
CA GLY A 594 22.63 10.70 -3.38
C GLY A 594 22.34 10.62 -1.90
N THR A 595 21.94 9.45 -1.41
CA THR A 595 21.58 9.27 0.00
C THR A 595 22.27 8.05 0.61
N LEU A 596 22.78 8.20 1.83
CA LEU A 596 23.21 7.08 2.68
C LEU A 596 22.19 6.97 3.83
N LYS A 597 21.53 5.81 3.96
CA LYS A 597 20.44 5.60 4.92
C LYS A 597 20.73 4.39 5.81
N SER A 598 20.38 4.50 7.09
CA SER A 598 20.21 3.34 7.97
C SER A 598 18.73 2.94 7.94
N SER A 599 18.49 1.64 7.80
CA SER A 599 17.16 1.02 7.79
C SER A 599 16.87 0.42 9.15
N TRP A 600 16.33 1.22 10.06
CA TRP A 600 16.01 0.71 11.39
C TRP A 600 14.64 0.01 11.36
N TYR A 601 14.65 -1.31 11.49
CA TYR A 601 13.45 -2.17 11.33
C TYR A 601 12.75 -1.99 9.98
N GLY A 602 13.47 -1.67 8.91
CA GLY A 602 12.83 -1.41 7.62
C GLY A 602 11.98 -0.13 7.58
N ASP A 603 12.27 0.88 8.40
CA ASP A 603 11.43 2.06 8.62
C ASP A 603 9.94 1.69 8.87
N CYS A 604 9.75 0.56 9.57
CA CYS A 604 8.44 -0.05 9.80
C CYS A 604 7.55 0.76 10.74
N LEU A 605 6.27 0.82 10.39
CA LEU A 605 5.16 1.08 11.28
C LEU A 605 4.28 -0.19 11.29
N PRO A 606 4.33 -1.05 12.31
CA PRO A 606 3.69 -2.37 12.29
C PRO A 606 2.20 -2.32 11.92
N SER A 607 1.46 -1.35 12.45
CA SER A 607 0.03 -1.13 12.15
C SER A 607 -0.29 -0.67 10.72
N ARG A 608 0.71 -0.21 9.96
CA ARG A 608 0.62 0.07 8.51
C ARG A 608 1.04 -1.15 7.71
N ASP A 609 2.18 -1.73 8.08
CA ASP A 609 2.90 -2.67 7.23
C ASP A 609 2.40 -4.11 7.40
N PHE A 610 2.21 -4.60 8.63
CA PHE A 610 1.94 -6.02 8.86
C PHE A 610 0.61 -6.50 8.25
N PRO A 611 -0.53 -5.77 8.37
CA PRO A 611 -1.78 -6.18 7.73
C PRO A 611 -1.64 -6.21 6.20
N MET A 612 -0.96 -5.22 5.61
CA MET A 612 -0.74 -5.14 4.17
C MET A 612 0.15 -6.27 3.65
N LEU A 613 1.20 -6.64 4.38
CA LEU A 613 2.06 -7.78 4.03
C LEU A 613 1.31 -9.12 4.14
N ILE A 614 0.45 -9.27 5.15
CA ILE A 614 -0.42 -10.44 5.28
C ILE A 614 -1.47 -10.50 4.15
N ASP A 615 -2.05 -9.37 3.76
CA ASP A 615 -2.94 -9.30 2.59
C ASP A 615 -2.21 -9.73 1.31
N LEU A 616 -0.95 -9.31 1.11
CA LEU A 616 -0.13 -9.74 -0.04
C LEU A 616 0.22 -11.23 0.00
N TYR A 617 0.47 -11.78 1.18
CA TYR A 617 0.70 -13.21 1.38
C TYR A 617 -0.53 -14.04 1.05
N LEU A 618 -1.71 -13.66 1.59
CA LEU A 618 -2.99 -14.32 1.31
C LEU A 618 -3.43 -14.18 -0.15
N GLN A 619 -2.97 -13.15 -0.86
CA GLN A 619 -3.12 -12.98 -2.31
C GLN A 619 -2.14 -13.84 -3.14
N GLY A 620 -1.20 -14.55 -2.51
CA GLY A 620 -0.14 -15.30 -3.21
C GLY A 620 0.87 -14.41 -3.94
N ARG A 621 1.02 -13.15 -3.51
CA ARG A 621 1.92 -12.16 -4.14
C ARG A 621 3.27 -12.05 -3.44
N LEU A 622 3.28 -12.32 -2.13
CA LEU A 622 4.45 -12.40 -1.26
C LEU A 622 4.57 -13.85 -0.76
N ASP A 623 5.70 -14.51 -1.02
CA ASP A 623 5.91 -15.90 -0.62
C ASP A 623 6.57 -15.98 0.78
N LEU A 624 5.76 -15.77 1.83
CA LEU A 624 6.24 -15.91 3.22
C LEU A 624 6.62 -17.36 3.56
N ASP A 625 5.98 -18.34 2.92
CA ASP A 625 6.17 -19.75 3.22
C ASP A 625 7.58 -20.22 2.87
N ARG A 626 8.20 -19.65 1.82
CA ARG A 626 9.60 -19.94 1.42
C ARG A 626 10.64 -19.50 2.46
N PHE A 627 10.34 -18.57 3.35
CA PHE A 627 11.26 -18.21 4.43
C PHE A 627 11.33 -19.31 5.50
N VAL A 628 10.25 -20.09 5.70
CA VAL A 628 10.18 -21.20 6.65
C VAL A 628 10.93 -22.41 6.07
N SER A 629 12.19 -22.59 6.47
CA SER A 629 13.03 -23.70 6.00
C SER A 629 12.71 -25.01 6.70
N GLU A 630 12.39 -24.95 7.99
CA GLU A 630 11.94 -26.07 8.80
C GLU A 630 11.04 -25.60 9.96
N THR A 631 10.18 -26.49 10.43
CA THR A 631 9.44 -26.34 11.69
C THR A 631 10.03 -27.27 12.73
N ILE A 632 10.24 -26.79 13.95
CA ILE A 632 10.92 -27.50 15.04
C ILE A 632 10.11 -27.44 16.35
N ASP A 633 10.39 -28.36 17.26
CA ASP A 633 9.90 -28.30 18.63
C ASP A 633 10.75 -27.34 19.49
N LEU A 634 10.19 -26.88 20.62
CA LEU A 634 10.81 -25.89 21.51
C LEU A 634 12.19 -26.30 22.04
N ASP A 635 12.44 -27.59 22.24
CA ASP A 635 13.71 -28.15 22.74
C ASP A 635 14.82 -28.28 21.67
N GLN A 636 14.51 -27.97 20.41
CA GLN A 636 15.47 -28.01 19.30
C GLN A 636 16.12 -26.65 18.97
N VAL A 637 15.83 -25.60 19.75
CA VAL A 637 16.32 -24.23 19.47
C VAL A 637 17.86 -24.13 19.46
N GLU A 638 18.57 -24.89 20.30
CA GLU A 638 20.04 -24.90 20.28
C GLU A 638 20.59 -25.50 18.96
N GLU A 639 19.98 -26.59 18.46
CA GLU A 639 20.34 -27.20 17.17
C GLU A 639 20.06 -26.23 15.99
N ALA A 640 18.98 -25.45 16.10
CA ALA A 640 18.61 -24.44 15.12
C ALA A 640 19.62 -23.29 15.05
N PHE A 641 20.23 -22.89 16.18
CA PHE A 641 21.34 -21.94 16.15
C PHE A 641 22.52 -22.47 15.35
N GLU A 642 22.95 -23.73 15.56
CA GLU A 642 24.07 -24.29 14.81
C GLU A 642 23.79 -24.40 13.30
N LYS A 643 22.57 -24.81 12.89
CA LYS A 643 22.15 -24.84 11.48
C LYS A 643 22.19 -23.46 10.84
N MET A 644 21.76 -22.45 11.60
CA MET A 644 21.73 -21.05 11.17
C MET A 644 23.15 -20.50 10.98
N GLU A 645 24.09 -20.79 11.89
CA GLU A 645 25.51 -20.42 11.74
C GLU A 645 26.16 -21.09 10.52
N ARG A 646 25.85 -22.36 10.25
CA ARG A 646 26.31 -23.07 9.05
C ARG A 646 25.63 -22.60 7.75
N GLY A 647 24.65 -21.70 7.84
CA GLY A 647 23.90 -21.17 6.71
C GLY A 647 23.05 -22.22 5.99
N GLU A 648 22.58 -23.25 6.71
CA GLU A 648 21.78 -24.36 6.17
C GLU A 648 20.30 -24.00 6.02
N VAL A 649 19.83 -22.97 6.74
CA VAL A 649 18.43 -22.54 6.81
C VAL A 649 18.30 -21.01 6.66
N LEU A 650 17.17 -20.54 6.16
CA LEU A 650 16.76 -19.13 6.25
C LEU A 650 16.14 -18.83 7.61
N ARG A 651 15.16 -19.66 8.00
CA ARG A 651 14.50 -19.68 9.32
C ARG A 651 14.09 -21.10 9.68
N SER A 652 14.52 -21.54 10.85
CA SER A 652 13.84 -22.58 11.60
C SER A 652 12.74 -21.90 12.44
N VAL A 653 11.57 -22.52 12.55
CA VAL A 653 10.42 -21.95 13.26
C VAL A 653 9.93 -22.91 14.32
N VAL A 654 9.95 -22.45 15.58
CA VAL A 654 9.37 -23.19 16.70
C VAL A 654 7.85 -23.17 16.56
N VAL A 655 7.20 -24.32 16.70
CA VAL A 655 5.73 -24.46 16.77
C VAL A 655 5.33 -24.88 18.19
N LEU A 656 4.20 -24.36 18.69
CA LEU A 656 3.74 -24.48 20.09
C LEU A 656 2.27 -24.93 20.18
#